data_AF-A0AB73RA62-F1
#
_entry.id   AF-A0AB73RA62-F1
#
_cell.length_a   1.000
_cell.length_b   1.000
_cell.length_c   1.000
_cell.angle_alpha   90.00
_cell.angle_beta   90.00
_cell.angle_gamma   90.00
#
_symmetry.space_group_name_H-M   'P 1'
#
loop_
_entity.id
_entity.type
_entity.pdbx_description
1 polymer ?
#
loop_
_entity_poly.entity_id
_entity_poly.type
_entity_poly.pdbx_seq_one_letter_code
_entity_poly.pdbx_strand_id
1 'polypeptide(L)'
;MYIDMFSPKPFALLVGNDNEEKILKLPLLAKNQEDNIYTNANGAKGEINKKGYLANALKDYDETLVEAFMRDFKERYKIEKLYYLLDDNIKNFEFAKIKHKISLYFKDAKFCPKSVALGLNFLFENKLKKNECLRYNGVDLVVKENNKSKTFNDCGLVLERQKSDDSKAYLLKDEPCYIKKALKNFKRALGLEKEGFILYKECLPKLSMEVIEDGWFKSLEIIKDKTILGDKETLEIETPFIIPKGRESLALPLILNEEKIAYQGKIISKDFPLENDEEYKLTLTYDIGTEFNYVLEFKPVNNDLKPIVIEWQRIDRVELPTPNPIKKPSINELKSDFNPKRGKSSDLFEWALEQLETLKDLNSPPRFVLERDIEFSDKKLKCSRISRIRKDRNNQLFYIVETNGKEVFCHSRQCKESVNKDELSQGVQVCLEVFLDREDPSKYRGKIYGLEKNKEIVLLNTAKNYYQRKPLDEKIKHRIEALKRIKYPCLKIFLHYTLEELETLNHEFATPFKEHLRRLEEYYFDPQTDKDFKKEILDFFGRLNDSIPAKLQQEFINLPFELPSTDFLSRCLGSLEKDFQKTIFKNLKVNPKALSIVARASWINEKFLKNLMAQTDLEQQKGFLKRIEECLKNPDPLYFSSACELLLAFLSYRNAKRELELIPESEKTMRLLDSIDKAIEKETKIKSFVKLELKNQSFNNIPPLLLALRLYLRGDLEGVGIEIKGTEEDE
;
A
#
# COMPACT_ATOMS: atom_id res chain seq x y z
N MET A 1 4.99 -51.96 -0.76
CA MET A 1 4.36 -51.90 0.57
C MET A 1 3.04 -51.17 0.47
N TYR A 2 1.99 -51.66 1.13
CA TYR A 2 0.72 -50.95 1.34
C TYR A 2 0.58 -50.63 2.83
N ILE A 3 0.32 -49.38 3.23
CA ILE A 3 0.41 -48.95 4.64
C ILE A 3 -0.65 -47.92 5.05
N ASP A 4 -1.12 -47.99 6.29
CA ASP A 4 -1.95 -46.93 6.92
C ASP A 4 -1.06 -45.93 7.70
N MET A 5 -0.42 -44.99 7.02
CA MET A 5 0.59 -44.09 7.63
C MET A 5 0.01 -43.06 8.60
N PHE A 6 -1.31 -42.82 8.55
CA PHE A 6 -2.02 -41.88 9.42
C PHE A 6 -2.43 -42.49 10.77
N SER A 7 -2.08 -43.78 10.99
CA SER A 7 -2.29 -44.46 12.26
C SER A 7 -1.03 -44.41 13.13
N PRO A 8 -1.15 -44.15 14.45
CA PRO A 8 -0.03 -44.18 15.38
C PRO A 8 0.55 -45.59 15.57
N LYS A 9 -0.17 -46.65 15.20
CA LYS A 9 0.32 -48.04 15.21
C LYS A 9 0.02 -48.69 13.85
N PRO A 10 0.78 -48.34 12.80
CA PRO A 10 0.41 -48.66 11.44
C PRO A 10 0.49 -50.16 11.16
N PHE A 11 -0.48 -50.65 10.37
CA PHE A 11 -0.35 -51.93 9.69
C PHE A 11 0.22 -51.70 8.29
N ALA A 12 1.08 -52.62 7.86
CA ALA A 12 1.61 -52.66 6.51
C ALA A 12 1.44 -54.05 5.90
N LEU A 13 1.02 -54.10 4.64
CA LEU A 13 1.06 -55.29 3.80
C LEU A 13 2.30 -55.20 2.91
N LEU A 14 3.23 -56.14 3.11
CA LEU A 14 4.38 -56.35 2.25
C LEU A 14 4.01 -57.37 1.17
N VAL A 15 4.46 -57.10 -0.05
CA VAL A 15 4.29 -57.97 -1.22
C VAL A 15 5.66 -58.22 -1.79
N GLY A 16 6.10 -59.48 -1.77
CA GLY A 16 7.38 -59.90 -2.36
C GLY A 16 7.31 -60.04 -3.88
N ASN A 17 8.45 -60.27 -4.52
CA ASN A 17 8.54 -60.44 -5.97
C ASN A 17 7.74 -61.64 -6.48
N ASP A 18 7.62 -62.70 -5.66
CA ASP A 18 6.81 -63.90 -5.96
C ASP A 18 5.33 -63.73 -5.62
N ASN A 19 4.85 -62.48 -5.43
CA ASN A 19 3.51 -62.12 -4.95
C ASN A 19 3.15 -62.64 -3.54
N GLU A 20 4.12 -63.10 -2.76
CA GLU A 20 3.90 -63.49 -1.35
C GLU A 20 3.45 -62.28 -0.51
N GLU A 21 2.36 -62.46 0.24
CA GLU A 21 1.75 -61.41 1.05
C GLU A 21 2.03 -61.62 2.54
N LYS A 22 2.59 -60.60 3.20
CA LYS A 22 2.81 -60.60 4.65
C LYS A 22 2.28 -59.31 5.29
N ILE A 23 1.37 -59.47 6.25
CA ILE A 23 0.91 -58.35 7.07
C ILE A 23 1.81 -58.19 8.29
N LEU A 24 2.28 -56.97 8.52
CA LEU A 24 3.09 -56.59 9.66
C LEU A 24 2.42 -55.46 10.43
N LYS A 25 2.58 -55.48 11.76
CA LYS A 25 2.31 -54.33 12.62
C LYS A 25 3.63 -53.60 12.84
N LEU A 26 3.70 -52.36 12.39
CA LEU A 26 4.88 -51.52 12.53
C LEU A 26 4.93 -50.87 13.94
N PRO A 27 6.11 -50.43 14.39
CA PRO A 27 6.24 -49.66 15.63
C PRO A 27 5.56 -48.28 15.50
N LEU A 28 5.63 -47.46 16.55
CA LEU A 28 4.93 -46.16 16.62
C LEU A 28 5.35 -45.15 15.54
N LEU A 29 6.44 -45.41 14.81
CA LEU A 29 7.04 -44.51 13.82
C LEU A 29 7.30 -43.13 14.43
N ALA A 30 8.14 -43.11 15.46
CA ALA A 30 8.53 -41.91 16.18
C ALA A 30 9.98 -41.50 15.89
N LYS A 31 10.21 -40.18 15.81
CA LYS A 31 11.53 -39.56 15.70
C LYS A 31 11.67 -38.41 16.71
N ASN A 32 12.89 -38.20 17.19
CA ASN A 32 13.28 -36.99 17.94
C ASN A 32 14.12 -36.09 17.04
N GLN A 33 14.12 -34.79 17.33
CA GLN A 33 14.94 -33.80 16.65
C GLN A 33 15.94 -33.23 17.66
N GLU A 34 17.23 -33.40 17.37
CA GLU A 34 18.35 -32.78 18.09
C GLU A 34 19.29 -32.19 17.05
N ASP A 35 19.69 -30.92 17.21
CA ASP A 35 20.59 -30.20 16.29
C ASP A 35 20.19 -30.30 14.79
N ASN A 36 18.89 -30.20 14.50
CA ASN A 36 18.30 -30.37 13.15
C ASN A 36 18.49 -31.75 12.51
N ILE A 37 18.89 -32.76 13.28
CA ILE A 37 18.99 -34.14 12.83
C ILE A 37 17.85 -34.96 13.43
N TYR A 38 17.13 -35.69 12.58
CA TYR A 38 16.05 -36.57 13.02
C TYR A 38 16.54 -38.00 13.26
N THR A 39 16.48 -38.45 14.51
CA THR A 39 16.88 -39.80 14.92
C THR A 39 15.67 -40.66 15.28
N ASN A 40 15.78 -41.98 15.09
CA ASN A 40 14.70 -42.92 15.38
C ASN A 40 14.46 -43.00 16.90
N ALA A 41 13.25 -42.69 17.34
CA ALA A 41 12.84 -42.68 18.76
C ALA A 41 11.96 -43.88 19.14
N ASN A 42 11.75 -44.84 18.25
CA ASN A 42 10.99 -46.05 18.58
C ASN A 42 11.68 -46.83 19.71
N GLY A 43 11.02 -46.93 20.87
CA GLY A 43 11.53 -47.65 22.05
C GLY A 43 12.47 -46.84 22.96
N ALA A 44 12.62 -45.53 22.74
CA ALA A 44 13.39 -44.65 23.61
C ALA A 44 12.77 -44.53 25.01
N LYS A 45 13.61 -44.38 26.05
CA LYS A 45 13.18 -44.07 27.43
C LYS A 45 12.99 -42.56 27.58
N GLY A 46 11.75 -42.08 27.61
CA GLY A 46 11.40 -40.66 27.78
C GLY A 46 10.09 -40.28 27.08
N GLU A 47 9.56 -39.07 27.34
CA GLU A 47 8.42 -38.55 26.59
C GLU A 47 8.86 -38.14 25.18
N ILE A 48 8.28 -38.79 24.17
CA ILE A 48 8.46 -38.40 22.77
C ILE A 48 7.51 -37.24 22.47
N ASN A 49 8.05 -36.15 21.92
CA ASN A 49 7.26 -35.02 21.46
C ASN A 49 6.15 -35.50 20.51
N LYS A 50 4.88 -35.13 20.77
CA LYS A 50 3.74 -35.50 19.91
C LYS A 50 3.93 -35.08 18.46
N LYS A 51 4.75 -34.08 18.15
CA LYS A 51 5.08 -33.70 16.77
C LYS A 51 6.00 -34.70 16.06
N GLY A 52 6.75 -35.51 16.80
CA GLY A 52 7.73 -36.45 16.26
C GLY A 52 7.17 -37.75 15.64
N TYR A 53 5.84 -37.93 15.66
CA TYR A 53 5.19 -39.12 15.08
C TYR A 53 4.84 -38.89 13.61
N LEU A 54 5.09 -39.89 12.74
CA LEU A 54 4.78 -39.78 11.30
C LEU A 54 3.31 -39.41 11.04
N ALA A 55 2.37 -40.03 11.75
CA ALA A 55 0.95 -39.75 11.59
C ALA A 55 0.59 -38.28 11.86
N ASN A 56 1.26 -37.65 12.83
CA ASN A 56 1.05 -36.23 13.15
C ASN A 56 1.79 -35.34 12.15
N ALA A 57 3.01 -35.70 11.77
CA ALA A 57 3.75 -35.00 10.71
C ALA A 57 2.95 -34.93 9.39
N LEU A 58 2.28 -36.02 9.01
CA LEU A 58 1.42 -36.05 7.82
C LEU A 58 0.17 -35.17 7.95
N LYS A 59 -0.42 -35.08 9.16
CA LYS A 59 -1.61 -34.25 9.44
C LYS A 59 -1.28 -32.77 9.58
N ASP A 60 -0.10 -32.47 10.09
CA ASP A 60 0.42 -31.11 10.30
C ASP A 60 1.20 -30.60 9.07
N TYR A 61 1.32 -31.41 8.02
CA TYR A 61 2.08 -31.13 6.79
C TYR A 61 3.57 -30.79 7.04
N ASP A 62 4.22 -31.46 7.98
CA ASP A 62 5.65 -31.31 8.26
C ASP A 62 6.50 -32.04 7.21
N GLU A 63 6.90 -31.29 6.18
CA GLU A 63 7.70 -31.78 5.05
C GLU A 63 9.03 -32.42 5.49
N THR A 64 9.72 -31.80 6.45
CA THR A 64 11.08 -32.19 6.83
C THR A 64 11.05 -33.52 7.59
N LEU A 65 10.10 -33.65 8.50
CA LEU A 65 9.93 -34.87 9.27
C LEU A 65 9.41 -36.02 8.40
N VAL A 66 8.46 -35.76 7.50
CA VAL A 66 7.98 -36.79 6.55
C VAL A 66 9.12 -37.28 5.65
N GLU A 67 9.93 -36.36 5.10
CA GLU A 67 11.11 -36.71 4.31
C GLU A 67 12.08 -37.61 5.09
N ALA A 68 12.33 -37.32 6.36
CA ALA A 68 13.17 -38.16 7.22
C ALA A 68 12.61 -39.58 7.42
N PHE A 69 11.28 -39.75 7.45
CA PHE A 69 10.64 -41.07 7.50
C PHE A 69 10.70 -41.80 6.15
N MET A 70 10.49 -41.11 5.03
CA MET A 70 10.55 -41.72 3.70
C MET A 70 11.93 -42.27 3.38
N ARG A 71 12.99 -41.55 3.78
CA ARG A 71 14.38 -42.04 3.70
C ARG A 71 14.58 -43.34 4.48
N ASP A 72 14.14 -43.38 5.74
CA ASP A 72 14.21 -44.60 6.57
C ASP A 72 13.41 -45.76 5.96
N PHE A 73 12.23 -45.50 5.38
CA PHE A 73 11.43 -46.52 4.71
C PHE A 73 12.16 -47.14 3.54
N LYS A 74 12.84 -46.32 2.72
CA LYS A 74 13.60 -46.78 1.56
C LYS A 74 14.84 -47.57 1.99
N GLU A 75 15.60 -47.07 2.95
CA GLU A 75 16.87 -47.66 3.38
C GLU A 75 16.68 -48.92 4.24
N ARG A 76 15.78 -48.89 5.23
CA ARG A 76 15.66 -49.97 6.22
C ARG A 76 14.79 -51.13 5.74
N TYR A 77 13.69 -50.82 5.06
CA TYR A 77 12.75 -51.84 4.59
C TYR A 77 13.01 -52.26 3.14
N LYS A 78 13.97 -51.62 2.45
CA LYS A 78 14.32 -51.89 1.05
C LYS A 78 13.11 -51.91 0.12
N ILE A 79 12.20 -50.97 0.33
CA ILE A 79 10.92 -50.90 -0.39
C ILE A 79 11.12 -50.15 -1.71
N GLU A 80 10.62 -50.72 -2.80
CA GLU A 80 10.64 -50.05 -4.12
C GLU A 80 9.38 -49.21 -4.36
N LYS A 81 8.21 -49.73 -3.98
CA LYS A 81 6.90 -49.09 -4.22
C LYS A 81 6.14 -48.86 -2.92
N LEU A 82 5.62 -47.65 -2.75
CA LEU A 82 4.85 -47.24 -1.58
C LEU A 82 3.41 -46.92 -1.98
N TYR A 83 2.47 -47.64 -1.40
CA TYR A 83 1.05 -47.36 -1.51
C TYR A 83 0.51 -47.08 -0.12
N TYR A 84 -0.29 -46.04 0.06
CA TYR A 84 -0.73 -45.65 1.39
C TYR A 84 -2.22 -45.29 1.46
N LEU A 85 -2.83 -45.55 2.61
CA LEU A 85 -4.17 -45.03 2.89
C LEU A 85 -4.06 -43.55 3.25
N LEU A 86 -4.85 -42.72 2.58
CA LEU A 86 -4.96 -41.29 2.87
C LEU A 86 -6.12 -41.05 3.84
N ASP A 87 -5.87 -40.31 4.92
CA ASP A 87 -6.93 -39.89 5.84
C ASP A 87 -7.90 -38.94 5.11
N ASP A 88 -9.20 -39.19 5.27
CA ASP A 88 -10.25 -38.49 4.54
C ASP A 88 -10.35 -36.98 4.86
N ASN A 89 -9.76 -36.53 5.96
CA ASN A 89 -9.75 -35.12 6.37
C ASN A 89 -8.61 -34.30 5.73
N ILE A 90 -7.71 -34.93 4.99
CA ILE A 90 -6.55 -34.25 4.40
C ILE A 90 -6.98 -33.37 3.23
N LYS A 91 -6.49 -32.13 3.21
CA LYS A 91 -6.77 -31.17 2.13
C LYS A 91 -5.78 -31.37 0.98
N ASN A 92 -6.31 -31.62 -0.22
CA ASN A 92 -5.51 -31.96 -1.41
C ASN A 92 -4.41 -30.93 -1.75
N PHE A 93 -4.73 -29.63 -1.75
CA PHE A 93 -3.75 -28.58 -2.08
C PHE A 93 -2.61 -28.52 -1.05
N GLU A 94 -2.93 -28.55 0.24
CA GLU A 94 -1.95 -28.51 1.33
C GLU A 94 -1.04 -29.75 1.34
N PHE A 95 -1.62 -30.92 1.01
CA PHE A 95 -0.89 -32.19 0.98
C PHE A 95 0.02 -32.37 -0.24
N ALA A 96 -0.09 -31.52 -1.27
CA ALA A 96 0.72 -31.60 -2.48
C ALA A 96 2.23 -31.60 -2.17
N LYS A 97 2.70 -30.74 -1.26
CA LYS A 97 4.12 -30.71 -0.84
C LYS A 97 4.55 -32.02 -0.19
N ILE A 98 3.67 -32.63 0.61
CA ILE A 98 3.94 -33.94 1.22
C ILE A 98 4.03 -35.04 0.16
N LYS A 99 3.13 -35.04 -0.84
CA LYS A 99 3.21 -35.96 -1.98
C LYS A 99 4.50 -35.79 -2.75
N HIS A 100 4.92 -34.54 -3.01
CA HIS A 100 6.20 -34.25 -3.63
C HIS A 100 7.35 -34.91 -2.85
N LYS A 101 7.42 -34.68 -1.53
CA LYS A 101 8.42 -35.30 -0.66
C LYS A 101 8.39 -36.82 -0.70
N ILE A 102 7.21 -37.44 -0.73
CA ILE A 102 7.08 -38.90 -0.89
C ILE A 102 7.62 -39.36 -2.26
N SER A 103 7.28 -38.64 -3.33
CA SER A 103 7.65 -38.99 -4.71
C SER A 103 9.16 -38.96 -4.98
N LEU A 104 9.91 -38.10 -4.28
CA LEU A 104 11.37 -38.06 -4.34
C LEU A 104 12.00 -39.41 -3.95
N TYR A 105 11.36 -40.15 -3.04
CA TYR A 105 11.81 -41.47 -2.60
C TYR A 105 11.10 -42.60 -3.34
N PHE A 106 9.82 -42.45 -3.66
CA PHE A 106 8.95 -43.46 -4.27
C PHE A 106 8.18 -42.90 -5.47
N LYS A 107 8.77 -42.99 -6.67
CA LYS A 107 8.21 -42.39 -7.91
C LYS A 107 6.79 -42.87 -8.24
N ASP A 108 6.48 -44.14 -7.99
CA ASP A 108 5.17 -44.75 -8.29
C ASP A 108 4.20 -44.67 -7.09
N ALA A 109 4.42 -43.76 -6.14
CA ALA A 109 3.59 -43.70 -4.94
C ALA A 109 2.14 -43.31 -5.28
N LYS A 110 1.18 -44.16 -4.88
CA LYS A 110 -0.26 -43.91 -5.06
C LYS A 110 -0.98 -44.09 -3.74
N PHE A 111 -1.99 -43.26 -3.49
CA PHE A 111 -2.81 -43.37 -2.29
C PHE A 111 -4.22 -43.88 -2.62
N CYS A 112 -4.92 -44.34 -1.60
CA CYS A 112 -6.36 -44.59 -1.64
C CYS A 112 -7.01 -43.93 -0.43
N PRO A 113 -8.12 -43.17 -0.56
CA PRO A 113 -8.86 -42.67 0.59
C PRO A 113 -9.23 -43.82 1.53
N LYS A 114 -9.05 -43.61 2.84
CA LYS A 114 -9.24 -44.66 3.84
C LYS A 114 -10.69 -45.15 3.87
N SER A 115 -11.65 -44.24 3.73
CA SER A 115 -13.07 -44.55 3.51
C SER A 115 -13.26 -45.54 2.35
N VAL A 116 -12.71 -45.24 1.18
CA VAL A 116 -12.82 -46.06 -0.03
C VAL A 116 -12.22 -47.45 0.21
N ALA A 117 -11.01 -47.54 0.77
CA ALA A 117 -10.36 -48.83 1.04
C ALA A 117 -11.17 -49.72 2.00
N LEU A 118 -11.86 -49.13 2.97
CA LEU A 118 -12.79 -49.82 3.87
C LEU A 118 -14.08 -50.23 3.14
N GLY A 119 -14.67 -49.33 2.35
CA GLY A 119 -15.88 -49.57 1.57
C GLY A 119 -15.72 -50.65 0.49
N LEU A 120 -14.54 -50.74 -0.12
CA LEU A 120 -14.20 -51.78 -1.09
C LEU A 120 -14.38 -53.21 -0.53
N ASN A 121 -14.28 -53.38 0.79
CA ASN A 121 -14.57 -54.70 1.39
C ASN A 121 -16.01 -55.15 1.11
N PHE A 122 -16.96 -54.24 1.22
CA PHE A 122 -18.38 -54.52 0.98
C PHE A 122 -18.66 -54.66 -0.52
N LEU A 123 -17.98 -53.88 -1.35
CA LEU A 123 -18.08 -53.96 -2.81
C LEU A 123 -17.57 -55.32 -3.32
N PHE A 124 -16.39 -55.77 -2.88
CA PHE A 124 -15.81 -57.04 -3.31
C PHE A 124 -16.52 -58.28 -2.76
N GLU A 125 -17.21 -58.15 -1.62
CA GLU A 125 -18.04 -59.21 -1.04
C GLU A 125 -19.47 -59.22 -1.62
N ASN A 126 -19.79 -58.34 -2.59
CA ASN A 126 -21.13 -58.16 -3.18
C ASN A 126 -22.23 -57.93 -2.11
N LYS A 127 -21.91 -57.17 -1.06
CA LYS A 127 -22.81 -56.89 0.08
C LYS A 127 -23.60 -55.59 -0.04
N LEU A 128 -23.44 -54.87 -1.16
CA LEU A 128 -23.99 -53.53 -1.36
C LEU A 128 -25.17 -53.56 -2.33
N LYS A 129 -26.16 -52.70 -2.08
CA LYS A 129 -27.27 -52.40 -2.99
C LYS A 129 -27.19 -50.95 -3.47
N LYS A 130 -27.80 -50.68 -4.64
CA LYS A 130 -27.92 -49.33 -5.20
C LYS A 130 -28.51 -48.36 -4.18
N ASN A 131 -27.91 -47.16 -4.09
CA ASN A 131 -28.25 -46.07 -3.17
C ASN A 131 -28.02 -46.37 -1.68
N GLU A 132 -27.40 -47.50 -1.31
CA GLU A 132 -26.86 -47.64 0.04
C GLU A 132 -25.71 -46.65 0.24
N CYS A 133 -25.53 -46.20 1.49
CA CYS A 133 -24.51 -45.24 1.87
C CYS A 133 -23.65 -45.83 2.99
N LEU A 134 -22.32 -45.79 2.81
CA LEU A 134 -21.34 -46.13 3.85
C LEU A 134 -20.68 -44.84 4.33
N ARG A 135 -20.45 -44.68 5.63
CA ARG A 135 -19.90 -43.46 6.21
C ARG A 135 -18.63 -43.71 7.01
N TYR A 136 -17.63 -42.87 6.79
CA TYR A 136 -16.39 -42.84 7.57
C TYR A 136 -15.89 -41.39 7.70
N ASN A 137 -15.57 -40.95 8.92
CA ASN A 137 -15.00 -39.62 9.20
C ASN A 137 -15.70 -38.44 8.50
N GLY A 138 -17.04 -38.41 8.49
CA GLY A 138 -17.80 -37.32 7.86
C GLY A 138 -17.81 -37.34 6.32
N VAL A 139 -17.38 -38.46 5.72
CA VAL A 139 -17.43 -38.72 4.28
C VAL A 139 -18.36 -39.89 4.01
N ASP A 140 -19.17 -39.76 2.98
CA ASP A 140 -20.12 -40.76 2.51
C ASP A 140 -19.63 -41.41 1.22
N LEU A 141 -19.84 -42.72 1.12
CA LEU A 141 -19.66 -43.53 -0.07
C LEU A 141 -21.03 -43.99 -0.52
N VAL A 142 -21.58 -43.34 -1.54
CA VAL A 142 -22.89 -43.67 -2.10
C VAL A 142 -22.71 -44.73 -3.19
N VAL A 143 -23.46 -45.83 -3.08
CA VAL A 143 -23.41 -46.93 -4.04
C VAL A 143 -24.23 -46.56 -5.28
N LYS A 144 -23.58 -46.48 -6.44
CA LYS A 144 -24.24 -46.16 -7.72
C LYS A 144 -24.00 -47.23 -8.77
N GLU A 145 -24.87 -47.28 -9.77
CA GLU A 145 -24.63 -48.05 -11.00
C GLU A 145 -23.78 -47.22 -11.97
N ASN A 146 -22.77 -47.84 -12.58
CA ASN A 146 -21.95 -47.23 -13.61
C ASN A 146 -22.25 -47.85 -14.98
N ASN A 147 -23.14 -47.19 -15.74
CA ASN A 147 -23.63 -47.71 -17.03
C ASN A 147 -22.69 -47.46 -18.21
N LYS A 148 -21.58 -46.74 -18.02
CA LYS A 148 -20.72 -46.23 -19.11
C LYS A 148 -19.34 -46.88 -19.20
N SER A 149 -18.98 -47.82 -18.30
CA SER A 149 -17.61 -48.35 -18.23
C SER A 149 -17.57 -49.81 -17.79
N LYS A 150 -16.42 -50.45 -17.98
CA LYS A 150 -16.16 -51.83 -17.52
C LYS A 150 -16.24 -51.89 -15.98
N THR A 151 -17.19 -52.65 -15.45
CA THR A 151 -17.38 -52.86 -14.00
C THR A 151 -16.97 -54.25 -13.58
N PHE A 152 -16.41 -54.40 -12.37
CA PHE A 152 -15.89 -55.68 -11.88
C PHE A 152 -16.99 -56.66 -11.41
N ASN A 153 -18.14 -56.14 -10.96
CA ASN A 153 -19.23 -56.97 -10.43
C ASN A 153 -20.38 -57.09 -11.44
N ASP A 154 -21.18 -58.16 -11.29
CA ASP A 154 -22.33 -58.48 -12.14
C ASP A 154 -23.43 -57.41 -12.11
N CYS A 155 -23.43 -56.55 -11.08
CA CYS A 155 -24.44 -55.53 -10.82
C CYS A 155 -24.05 -54.12 -11.32
N GLY A 156 -22.86 -53.95 -11.91
CA GLY A 156 -22.39 -52.64 -12.38
C GLY A 156 -22.15 -51.59 -11.27
N LEU A 157 -21.96 -51.99 -10.01
CA LEU A 157 -21.90 -51.06 -8.88
C LEU A 157 -20.51 -50.45 -8.66
N VAL A 158 -20.48 -49.15 -8.34
CA VAL A 158 -19.30 -48.37 -7.95
C VAL A 158 -19.58 -47.54 -6.69
N LEU A 159 -18.53 -47.07 -6.02
CA LEU A 159 -18.62 -46.17 -4.87
C LEU A 159 -18.42 -44.72 -5.31
N GLU A 160 -19.34 -43.81 -4.97
CA GLU A 160 -19.15 -42.37 -5.16
C GLU A 160 -18.84 -41.72 -3.81
N ARG A 161 -17.63 -41.18 -3.68
CA ARG A 161 -17.16 -40.51 -2.47
C ARG A 161 -17.63 -39.05 -2.48
N GLN A 162 -18.34 -38.63 -1.45
CA GLN A 162 -18.84 -37.26 -1.31
C GLN A 162 -18.84 -36.82 0.16
N LYS A 163 -18.94 -35.51 0.41
CA LYS A 163 -19.10 -34.98 1.77
C LYS A 163 -20.43 -35.50 2.36
N SER A 164 -20.40 -35.88 3.63
CA SER A 164 -21.60 -36.41 4.29
C SER A 164 -22.74 -35.41 4.27
N ASP A 165 -23.94 -35.91 3.94
CA ASP A 165 -25.20 -35.24 4.25
C ASP A 165 -25.83 -35.93 5.48
N ASP A 166 -26.85 -35.34 6.11
CA ASP A 166 -27.48 -35.91 7.32
C ASP A 166 -28.29 -37.21 7.06
N SER A 167 -28.05 -37.90 5.93
CA SER A 167 -28.73 -39.15 5.58
C SER A 167 -28.32 -40.33 6.46
N LYS A 168 -29.13 -41.40 6.39
CA LYS A 168 -28.85 -42.68 7.07
C LYS A 168 -27.75 -43.42 6.31
N ALA A 169 -26.64 -43.69 6.98
CA ALA A 169 -25.50 -44.42 6.43
C ALA A 169 -25.01 -45.52 7.38
N TYR A 170 -24.42 -46.58 6.82
CA TYR A 170 -23.72 -47.61 7.59
C TYR A 170 -22.35 -47.10 8.02
N LEU A 171 -22.08 -47.07 9.32
CA LEU A 171 -20.81 -46.58 9.85
C LEU A 171 -19.70 -47.62 9.66
N LEU A 172 -18.68 -47.25 8.88
CA LEU A 172 -17.47 -48.04 8.69
C LEU A 172 -16.61 -48.00 9.96
N LYS A 173 -15.99 -49.14 10.28
CA LYS A 173 -15.10 -49.29 11.44
C LYS A 173 -13.65 -49.35 11.00
N ASP A 174 -12.76 -48.66 11.72
CA ASP A 174 -11.31 -48.66 11.48
C ASP A 174 -10.52 -49.50 12.50
N GLU A 175 -11.16 -50.55 13.04
CA GLU A 175 -10.50 -51.52 13.91
C GLU A 175 -9.42 -52.33 13.17
N PRO A 176 -8.42 -52.90 13.88
CA PRO A 176 -7.29 -53.61 13.27
C PRO A 176 -7.64 -54.68 12.24
N CYS A 177 -8.76 -55.40 12.40
CA CYS A 177 -9.19 -56.43 11.44
C CYS A 177 -9.64 -55.83 10.10
N TYR A 178 -10.35 -54.69 10.13
CA TYR A 178 -10.81 -53.99 8.92
C TYR A 178 -9.68 -53.29 8.20
N ILE A 179 -8.73 -52.68 8.92
CA ILE A 179 -7.54 -52.06 8.30
C ILE A 179 -6.71 -53.09 7.54
N LYS A 180 -6.48 -54.27 8.13
CA LYS A 180 -5.77 -55.37 7.45
C LYS A 180 -6.46 -55.78 6.15
N LYS A 181 -7.79 -55.85 6.14
CA LYS A 181 -8.59 -56.12 4.93
C LYS A 181 -8.50 -54.96 3.94
N ALA A 182 -8.59 -53.71 4.40
CA ALA A 182 -8.49 -52.52 3.56
C ALA A 182 -7.16 -52.46 2.79
N LEU A 183 -6.03 -52.82 3.41
CA LEU A 183 -4.74 -52.88 2.71
C LEU A 183 -4.71 -53.94 1.60
N LYS A 184 -5.34 -55.10 1.83
CA LYS A 184 -5.48 -56.15 0.80
C LYS A 184 -6.43 -55.72 -0.32
N ASN A 185 -7.54 -55.07 0.03
CA ASN A 185 -8.51 -54.55 -0.93
C ASN A 185 -7.89 -53.45 -1.78
N PHE A 186 -7.05 -52.59 -1.21
CA PHE A 186 -6.31 -51.58 -1.97
C PHE A 186 -5.37 -52.23 -2.99
N LYS A 187 -4.60 -53.25 -2.61
CA LYS A 187 -3.79 -54.04 -3.58
C LYS A 187 -4.65 -54.60 -4.72
N ARG A 188 -5.78 -55.23 -4.39
CA ARG A 188 -6.70 -55.79 -5.37
C ARG A 188 -7.28 -54.72 -6.29
N ALA A 189 -7.66 -53.57 -5.74
CA ALA A 189 -8.19 -52.43 -6.49
C ALA A 189 -7.19 -51.93 -7.53
N LEU A 190 -5.92 -51.73 -7.16
CA LEU A 190 -4.87 -51.34 -8.11
C LEU A 190 -4.68 -52.34 -9.26
N GLY A 191 -4.88 -53.64 -9.01
CA GLY A 191 -4.85 -54.66 -10.05
C GLY A 191 -6.00 -54.50 -11.05
N LEU A 192 -7.22 -54.35 -10.53
CA LEU A 192 -8.42 -54.16 -11.34
C LEU A 192 -8.42 -52.84 -12.12
N GLU A 193 -7.93 -51.75 -11.52
CA GLU A 193 -7.79 -50.46 -12.20
C GLU A 193 -6.88 -50.55 -13.43
N LYS A 194 -5.79 -51.32 -13.36
CA LYS A 194 -4.90 -51.58 -14.51
C LYS A 194 -5.59 -52.34 -15.64
N GLU A 195 -6.62 -53.11 -15.33
CA GLU A 195 -7.44 -53.84 -16.31
C GLU A 195 -8.63 -52.99 -16.83
N GLY A 196 -8.69 -51.71 -16.44
CA GLY A 196 -9.68 -50.74 -16.88
C GLY A 196 -10.99 -50.76 -16.08
N PHE A 197 -11.02 -51.39 -14.89
CA PHE A 197 -12.21 -51.37 -14.04
C PHE A 197 -12.28 -50.10 -13.19
N ILE A 198 -13.47 -49.50 -13.12
CA ILE A 198 -13.76 -48.38 -12.22
C ILE A 198 -14.41 -48.92 -10.96
N LEU A 199 -13.81 -48.64 -9.81
CA LEU A 199 -14.31 -49.11 -8.50
C LEU A 199 -14.91 -47.98 -7.67
N TYR A 200 -14.38 -46.76 -7.82
CA TYR A 200 -14.92 -45.58 -7.17
C TYR A 200 -14.73 -44.32 -8.02
N LYS A 201 -15.50 -43.29 -7.70
CA LYS A 201 -15.37 -41.93 -8.23
C LYS A 201 -15.38 -40.93 -7.09
N GLU A 202 -14.74 -39.79 -7.30
CA GLU A 202 -14.67 -38.68 -6.35
C GLU A 202 -15.64 -37.57 -6.76
N CYS A 203 -16.47 -37.13 -5.82
CA CYS A 203 -17.24 -35.89 -5.94
C CYS A 203 -16.33 -34.72 -5.56
N LEU A 204 -15.85 -34.00 -6.56
CA LEU A 204 -14.90 -32.90 -6.37
C LEU A 204 -15.58 -31.66 -5.79
N PRO A 205 -14.88 -30.90 -4.93
CA PRO A 205 -15.38 -29.62 -4.43
C PRO A 205 -15.46 -28.59 -5.56
N LYS A 206 -16.34 -27.60 -5.39
CA LYS A 206 -16.39 -26.44 -6.28
C LYS A 206 -15.04 -25.73 -6.27
N LEU A 207 -14.46 -25.53 -7.44
CA LEU A 207 -13.15 -24.88 -7.63
C LEU A 207 -13.30 -23.78 -8.67
N SER A 208 -12.78 -22.60 -8.38
CA SER A 208 -12.80 -21.47 -9.29
C SER A 208 -11.49 -20.68 -9.19
N MET A 209 -11.20 -19.91 -10.24
CA MET A 209 -10.12 -18.93 -10.27
C MET A 209 -10.72 -17.54 -10.32
N GLU A 210 -10.12 -16.59 -9.59
CA GLU A 210 -10.50 -15.19 -9.69
C GLU A 210 -9.83 -14.55 -10.91
N VAL A 211 -10.63 -13.92 -11.78
CA VAL A 211 -10.19 -13.31 -13.05
C VAL A 211 -10.65 -11.86 -13.14
N ILE A 212 -9.99 -11.04 -13.96
CA ILE A 212 -10.36 -9.64 -14.19
C ILE A 212 -10.98 -9.52 -15.58
N GLU A 213 -12.25 -9.10 -15.63
CA GLU A 213 -12.97 -8.79 -16.86
C GLU A 213 -13.60 -7.41 -16.74
N ASP A 214 -13.33 -6.51 -17.71
CA ASP A 214 -13.85 -5.13 -17.73
C ASP A 214 -13.55 -4.32 -16.45
N GLY A 215 -12.43 -4.62 -15.78
CA GLY A 215 -12.06 -4.00 -14.50
C GLY A 215 -12.81 -4.55 -13.27
N TRP A 216 -13.66 -5.55 -13.47
CA TRP A 216 -14.39 -6.26 -12.42
C TRP A 216 -13.78 -7.63 -12.16
N PHE A 217 -13.74 -8.03 -10.89
CA PHE A 217 -13.34 -9.39 -10.54
C PHE A 217 -14.51 -10.32 -10.72
N LYS A 218 -14.30 -11.38 -11.49
CA LYS A 218 -15.27 -12.45 -11.70
C LYS A 218 -14.66 -13.77 -11.28
N SER A 219 -15.52 -14.71 -10.92
CA SER A 219 -15.13 -16.08 -10.62
C SER A 219 -15.23 -16.90 -11.91
N LEU A 220 -14.10 -17.34 -12.43
CA LEU A 220 -14.03 -18.34 -13.50
C LEU A 220 -14.18 -19.73 -12.88
N GLU A 221 -15.33 -20.36 -13.10
CA GLU A 221 -15.61 -21.69 -12.57
C GLU A 221 -14.82 -22.77 -13.32
N ILE A 222 -14.04 -23.57 -12.59
CA ILE A 222 -13.23 -24.67 -13.11
C ILE A 222 -13.85 -26.03 -12.79
N ILE A 223 -14.39 -26.18 -11.58
CA ILE A 223 -15.14 -27.38 -11.18
C ILE A 223 -16.49 -26.91 -10.66
N LYS A 224 -17.56 -27.35 -11.34
CA LYS A 224 -18.94 -27.09 -10.92
C LYS A 224 -19.26 -27.91 -9.66
N ASP A 225 -20.21 -27.44 -8.86
CA ASP A 225 -20.65 -28.21 -7.69
C ASP A 225 -21.10 -29.63 -8.09
N LYS A 226 -20.76 -30.62 -7.26
CA LYS A 226 -21.06 -32.05 -7.46
C LYS A 226 -20.50 -32.66 -8.76
N THR A 227 -19.39 -32.15 -9.26
CA THR A 227 -18.67 -32.78 -10.38
C THR A 227 -18.07 -34.11 -9.91
N ILE A 228 -18.40 -35.22 -10.59
CA ILE A 228 -17.95 -36.57 -10.22
C ILE A 228 -16.94 -37.05 -11.26
N LEU A 229 -15.70 -37.32 -10.84
CA LEU A 229 -14.61 -37.80 -11.70
C LEU A 229 -13.98 -39.08 -11.16
N GLY A 230 -13.56 -39.97 -12.05
CA GLY A 230 -12.70 -41.11 -11.71
C GLY A 230 -11.25 -40.70 -11.42
N ASP A 231 -10.43 -41.66 -10.98
CA ASP A 231 -9.01 -41.47 -10.61
C ASP A 231 -8.14 -40.73 -11.65
N LYS A 232 -8.51 -40.86 -12.93
CA LYS A 232 -7.86 -40.24 -14.07
C LYS A 232 -8.89 -39.91 -15.14
N GLU A 233 -9.51 -38.74 -15.01
CA GLU A 233 -10.56 -38.27 -15.93
C GLU A 233 -10.34 -36.82 -16.30
N THR A 234 -10.76 -36.45 -17.52
CA THR A 234 -10.55 -35.12 -18.09
C THR A 234 -11.90 -34.44 -18.34
N LEU A 235 -12.00 -33.18 -17.95
CA LEU A 235 -13.15 -32.31 -18.09
C LEU A 235 -12.79 -31.12 -18.99
N GLU A 236 -13.63 -30.85 -19.99
CA GLU A 236 -13.55 -29.61 -20.77
C GLU A 236 -14.28 -28.48 -20.03
N ILE A 237 -13.65 -27.32 -19.96
CA ILE A 237 -14.25 -26.12 -19.36
C ILE A 237 -14.88 -25.30 -20.48
N GLU A 238 -16.18 -25.03 -20.36
CA GLU A 238 -16.98 -24.38 -21.41
C GLU A 238 -16.54 -22.93 -21.67
N THR A 239 -16.15 -22.22 -20.62
CA THR A 239 -15.76 -20.80 -20.70
C THR A 239 -14.30 -20.67 -21.13
N PRO A 240 -14.00 -20.05 -22.29
CA PRO A 240 -12.63 -19.77 -22.69
C PRO A 240 -12.02 -18.67 -21.80
N PHE A 241 -10.69 -18.59 -21.78
CA PHE A 241 -9.95 -17.56 -21.06
C PHE A 241 -9.12 -16.72 -22.03
N ILE A 242 -9.13 -15.40 -21.84
CA ILE A 242 -8.34 -14.47 -22.64
C ILE A 242 -7.07 -14.12 -21.86
N ILE A 243 -5.91 -14.43 -22.43
CA ILE A 243 -4.62 -13.97 -21.91
C ILE A 243 -4.34 -12.60 -22.52
N PRO A 244 -4.23 -11.53 -21.72
CA PRO A 244 -4.02 -10.17 -22.23
C PRO A 244 -2.58 -9.97 -22.72
N LYS A 245 -2.43 -9.14 -23.75
CA LYS A 245 -1.13 -8.76 -24.34
C LYS A 245 -0.20 -8.07 -23.34
N GLY A 246 1.11 -8.19 -23.59
CA GLY A 246 2.14 -7.46 -22.87
C GLY A 246 2.41 -7.94 -21.43
N ARG A 247 1.80 -9.04 -20.98
CA ARG A 247 2.03 -9.62 -19.65
C ARG A 247 3.16 -10.65 -19.68
N GLU A 248 4.08 -10.54 -18.71
CA GLU A 248 5.19 -11.50 -18.50
C GLU A 248 4.76 -12.75 -17.71
N SER A 249 3.69 -12.62 -16.91
CA SER A 249 3.04 -13.72 -16.20
C SER A 249 1.63 -13.30 -15.78
N LEU A 250 0.82 -14.28 -15.37
CA LEU A 250 -0.43 -14.03 -14.65
C LEU A 250 -0.50 -14.91 -13.40
N ALA A 251 -1.06 -14.36 -12.33
CA ALA A 251 -1.38 -15.09 -11.11
C ALA A 251 -2.89 -15.03 -10.86
N LEU A 252 -3.52 -16.21 -10.73
CA LEU A 252 -4.96 -16.37 -10.59
C LEU A 252 -5.28 -16.99 -9.22
N PRO A 253 -5.73 -16.20 -8.23
CA PRO A 253 -6.07 -16.71 -6.90
C PRO A 253 -7.16 -17.79 -6.94
N LEU A 254 -7.04 -18.80 -6.09
CA LEU A 254 -7.99 -19.91 -6.02
C LEU A 254 -9.13 -19.67 -5.02
N ILE A 255 -10.32 -20.08 -5.44
CA ILE A 255 -11.53 -20.14 -4.62
C ILE A 255 -11.98 -21.61 -4.55
N LEU A 256 -12.04 -22.16 -3.34
CA LEU A 256 -12.45 -23.54 -3.05
C LEU A 256 -13.69 -23.53 -2.16
N ASN A 257 -14.78 -24.15 -2.61
CA ASN A 257 -16.07 -24.13 -1.90
C ASN A 257 -16.52 -22.71 -1.48
N GLU A 258 -16.34 -21.74 -2.37
CA GLU A 258 -16.70 -20.33 -2.16
C GLU A 258 -15.80 -19.57 -1.16
N GLU A 259 -14.75 -20.20 -0.65
CA GLU A 259 -13.73 -19.58 0.20
C GLU A 259 -12.42 -19.40 -0.58
N LYS A 260 -11.78 -18.22 -0.45
CA LYS A 260 -10.43 -18.02 -0.98
C LYS A 260 -9.42 -18.85 -0.18
N ILE A 261 -8.51 -19.51 -0.88
CA ILE A 261 -7.43 -20.29 -0.25
C ILE A 261 -6.06 -19.68 -0.56
N ALA A 262 -5.06 -20.01 0.25
CA ALA A 262 -3.68 -19.53 0.11
C ALA A 262 -2.92 -20.17 -1.08
N TYR A 263 -3.58 -20.33 -2.22
CA TYR A 263 -3.01 -20.88 -3.44
C TYR A 263 -3.47 -20.06 -4.64
N GLN A 264 -2.61 -20.00 -5.65
CA GLN A 264 -2.88 -19.38 -6.94
C GLN A 264 -2.42 -20.29 -8.08
N GLY A 265 -3.09 -20.20 -9.22
CA GLY A 265 -2.60 -20.73 -10.49
C GLY A 265 -1.72 -19.69 -11.17
N LYS A 266 -0.45 -20.01 -11.41
CA LYS A 266 0.47 -19.13 -12.12
C LYS A 266 0.57 -19.58 -13.58
N ILE A 267 0.33 -18.64 -14.49
CA ILE A 267 0.46 -18.82 -15.93
C ILE A 267 1.81 -18.22 -16.34
N ILE A 268 2.67 -19.06 -16.90
CA ILE A 268 3.98 -18.70 -17.42
C ILE A 268 4.13 -19.38 -18.78
N SER A 269 4.62 -18.66 -19.78
CA SER A 269 4.96 -19.23 -21.09
C SER A 269 6.26 -18.65 -21.61
N LYS A 270 6.93 -19.39 -22.49
CA LYS A 270 8.06 -18.87 -23.27
C LYS A 270 7.62 -17.89 -24.36
N ASP A 271 6.33 -17.91 -24.68
CA ASP A 271 5.72 -17.03 -25.68
C ASP A 271 5.32 -15.68 -25.05
N PHE A 272 5.48 -15.50 -23.73
CA PHE A 272 5.25 -14.22 -23.06
C PHE A 272 6.44 -13.27 -23.24
N PRO A 273 6.19 -11.94 -23.36
CA PRO A 273 4.89 -11.30 -23.40
C PRO A 273 4.18 -11.47 -24.76
N LEU A 274 2.87 -11.73 -24.76
CA LEU A 274 2.07 -11.88 -25.98
C LEU A 274 1.91 -10.53 -26.71
N GLU A 275 1.88 -10.57 -28.05
CA GLU A 275 1.67 -9.37 -28.88
C GLU A 275 0.20 -8.89 -28.89
N ASN A 276 -0.74 -9.84 -28.85
CA ASN A 276 -2.18 -9.60 -28.88
C ASN A 276 -2.88 -10.28 -27.69
N ASP A 277 -4.14 -9.92 -27.47
CA ASP A 277 -4.99 -10.64 -26.52
C ASP A 277 -5.38 -11.98 -27.18
N GLU A 278 -5.07 -13.10 -26.52
CA GLU A 278 -5.16 -14.43 -27.11
C GLU A 278 -6.14 -15.33 -26.34
N GLU A 279 -7.00 -16.03 -27.07
CA GLU A 279 -8.02 -16.91 -26.50
C GLU A 279 -7.49 -18.33 -26.29
N TYR A 280 -7.74 -18.90 -25.12
CA TYR A 280 -7.37 -20.25 -24.74
C TYR A 280 -8.59 -21.04 -24.26
N LYS A 281 -8.69 -22.31 -24.70
CA LYS A 281 -9.63 -23.31 -24.19
C LYS A 281 -9.02 -24.05 -23.02
N LEU A 282 -9.82 -24.32 -21.99
CA LEU A 282 -9.32 -24.91 -20.74
C LEU A 282 -9.73 -26.37 -20.64
N THR A 283 -8.79 -27.21 -20.20
CA THR A 283 -9.01 -28.62 -19.93
C THR A 283 -8.46 -28.95 -18.56
N LEU A 284 -9.29 -29.52 -17.68
CA LEU A 284 -8.89 -29.99 -16.36
C LEU A 284 -8.78 -31.52 -16.36
N THR A 285 -7.61 -32.04 -16.03
CA THR A 285 -7.43 -33.48 -15.74
C THR A 285 -7.32 -33.68 -14.24
N TYR A 286 -8.22 -34.50 -13.67
CA TYR A 286 -8.10 -34.99 -12.30
C TYR A 286 -7.29 -36.28 -12.29
N ASP A 287 -6.07 -36.26 -11.74
CA ASP A 287 -5.17 -37.42 -11.65
C ASP A 287 -4.65 -37.56 -10.21
N ILE A 288 -5.07 -38.59 -9.49
CA ILE A 288 -4.62 -38.77 -8.09
C ILE A 288 -3.14 -39.18 -7.97
N GLY A 289 -2.53 -39.61 -9.07
CA GLY A 289 -1.11 -40.01 -9.15
C GLY A 289 -0.14 -38.83 -9.27
N THR A 290 -0.62 -37.61 -9.51
CA THR A 290 0.21 -36.42 -9.59
C THR A 290 0.36 -35.72 -8.24
N GLU A 291 1.34 -34.81 -8.16
CA GLU A 291 1.62 -33.99 -6.98
C GLU A 291 0.37 -33.17 -6.57
N PHE A 292 -0.16 -32.40 -7.52
CA PHE A 292 -1.47 -31.78 -7.41
C PHE A 292 -2.47 -32.63 -8.19
N ASN A 293 -3.59 -33.00 -7.57
CA ASN A 293 -4.59 -33.84 -8.25
C ASN A 293 -5.25 -33.14 -9.45
N TYR A 294 -5.09 -31.83 -9.58
CA TYR A 294 -5.69 -31.00 -10.61
C TYR A 294 -4.59 -30.57 -11.58
N VAL A 295 -4.69 -30.98 -12.85
CA VAL A 295 -3.81 -30.49 -13.92
C VAL A 295 -4.66 -29.66 -14.86
N LEU A 296 -4.45 -28.34 -14.86
CA LEU A 296 -5.21 -27.40 -15.67
C LEU A 296 -4.36 -26.94 -16.86
N GLU A 297 -4.82 -27.27 -18.06
CA GLU A 297 -4.15 -26.96 -19.32
C GLU A 297 -4.95 -25.92 -20.12
N PHE A 298 -4.25 -24.91 -20.62
CA PHE A 298 -4.72 -23.87 -21.51
C PHE A 298 -4.25 -24.19 -22.91
N LYS A 299 -5.17 -24.51 -23.81
CA LYS A 299 -4.90 -24.79 -25.22
C LYS A 299 -5.21 -23.55 -26.05
N PRO A 300 -4.23 -22.95 -26.73
CA PRO A 300 -4.49 -21.76 -27.53
C PRO A 300 -5.42 -22.09 -28.69
N VAL A 301 -6.29 -21.13 -29.04
CA VAL A 301 -7.03 -21.19 -30.30
C VAL A 301 -6.11 -20.85 -31.48
N ASN A 302 -5.10 -20.01 -31.24
CA ASN A 302 -4.03 -19.70 -32.19
C ASN A 302 -2.99 -20.84 -32.23
N ASN A 303 -2.84 -21.48 -33.39
CA ASN A 303 -1.95 -22.63 -33.57
C ASN A 303 -0.45 -22.30 -33.50
N ASP A 304 -0.08 -21.02 -33.58
CA ASP A 304 1.33 -20.59 -33.48
C ASP A 304 1.82 -20.56 -32.02
N LEU A 305 0.89 -20.54 -31.05
CA LEU A 305 1.18 -20.52 -29.62
C LEU A 305 1.21 -21.94 -29.03
N LYS A 306 1.93 -22.11 -27.92
CA LYS A 306 2.00 -23.41 -27.23
C LYS A 306 0.94 -23.53 -26.13
N PRO A 307 0.46 -24.76 -25.86
CA PRO A 307 -0.34 -25.04 -24.66
C PRO A 307 0.43 -24.70 -23.38
N ILE A 308 -0.30 -24.19 -22.38
CA ILE A 308 0.26 -23.80 -21.09
C ILE A 308 -0.37 -24.67 -20.00
N VAL A 309 0.45 -25.33 -19.19
CA VAL A 309 -0.01 -26.02 -17.98
C VAL A 309 0.19 -25.09 -16.80
N ILE A 310 -0.86 -24.86 -16.02
CA ILE A 310 -0.80 -23.97 -14.85
C ILE A 310 0.14 -24.56 -13.78
N GLU A 311 0.93 -23.68 -13.17
CA GLU A 311 1.71 -24.00 -11.98
C GLU A 311 0.93 -23.61 -10.72
N TRP A 312 0.58 -24.58 -9.87
CA TRP A 312 -0.04 -24.30 -8.59
C TRP A 312 1.00 -23.82 -7.58
N GLN A 313 0.86 -22.60 -7.11
CA GLN A 313 1.78 -22.01 -6.14
C GLN A 313 1.03 -21.70 -4.84
N ARG A 314 1.56 -22.18 -3.72
CA ARG A 314 1.12 -21.71 -2.40
C ARG A 314 1.55 -20.26 -2.25
N ILE A 315 0.64 -19.40 -1.80
CA ILE A 315 0.93 -18.00 -1.49
C ILE A 315 1.62 -17.95 -0.11
N ASP A 316 2.80 -18.58 -0.02
CA ASP A 316 3.65 -18.53 1.17
C ASP A 316 4.70 -17.45 0.98
N ARG A 317 4.76 -16.50 1.92
CA ARG A 317 5.89 -15.57 2.09
C ARG A 317 6.38 -14.88 0.81
N VAL A 318 5.49 -14.56 -0.13
CA VAL A 318 5.81 -13.55 -1.15
C VAL A 318 5.87 -12.21 -0.42
N GLU A 319 6.93 -11.43 -0.63
CA GLU A 319 6.90 -10.01 -0.29
C GLU A 319 5.76 -9.40 -1.07
N LEU A 320 4.67 -9.11 -0.37
CA LEU A 320 3.51 -8.54 -1.00
C LEU A 320 3.89 -7.12 -1.43
N PRO A 321 3.39 -6.62 -2.57
CA PRO A 321 3.75 -5.29 -3.03
C PRO A 321 3.48 -4.23 -1.95
N THR A 322 4.37 -3.27 -1.75
CA THR A 322 4.16 -2.21 -0.75
C THR A 322 4.19 -0.86 -1.44
N PRO A 323 3.35 0.11 -1.04
CA PRO A 323 3.44 1.45 -1.57
C PRO A 323 4.82 2.04 -1.31
N ASN A 324 5.43 2.57 -2.38
CA ASN A 324 6.69 3.29 -2.27
C ASN A 324 6.48 4.58 -1.47
N PRO A 325 7.46 4.99 -0.65
CA PRO A 325 7.40 6.30 0.00
C PRO A 325 7.43 7.43 -1.02
N ILE A 326 7.03 8.63 -0.59
CA ILE A 326 7.16 9.84 -1.41
C ILE A 326 8.63 10.04 -1.76
N LYS A 327 8.93 10.27 -3.04
CA LYS A 327 10.30 10.51 -3.50
C LYS A 327 10.84 11.79 -2.85
N LYS A 328 11.96 11.66 -2.12
CA LYS A 328 12.72 12.80 -1.59
C LYS A 328 13.35 13.59 -2.76
N PRO A 329 12.96 14.86 -2.98
CA PRO A 329 13.58 15.72 -3.99
C PRO A 329 14.99 16.07 -3.57
N SER A 330 15.88 16.22 -4.55
CA SER A 330 17.23 16.72 -4.34
C SER A 330 17.26 18.22 -4.04
N ILE A 331 18.35 18.70 -3.44
CA ILE A 331 18.57 20.14 -3.20
C ILE A 331 18.45 20.94 -4.51
N ASN A 332 18.95 20.42 -5.63
CA ASN A 332 18.86 21.11 -6.93
C ASN A 332 17.42 21.18 -7.46
N GLU A 333 16.61 20.14 -7.26
CA GLU A 333 15.18 20.17 -7.58
C GLU A 333 14.46 21.24 -6.74
N LEU A 334 14.80 21.38 -5.45
CA LEU A 334 14.25 22.43 -4.58
C LEU A 334 14.75 23.85 -4.93
N LYS A 335 15.95 24.00 -5.50
CA LYS A 335 16.45 25.27 -6.04
C LYS A 335 15.80 25.68 -7.37
N SER A 336 15.11 24.75 -8.03
CA SER A 336 14.51 24.96 -9.36
C SER A 336 13.03 24.54 -9.41
N ASP A 337 12.33 24.66 -8.28
CA ASP A 337 10.94 24.22 -8.12
C ASP A 337 10.02 24.96 -9.11
N PHE A 338 9.42 24.19 -10.03
CA PHE A 338 8.63 24.73 -11.13
C PHE A 338 7.18 24.99 -10.70
N ASN A 339 6.72 26.23 -10.83
CA ASN A 339 5.33 26.59 -10.60
C ASN A 339 4.54 26.57 -11.94
N PRO A 340 3.66 25.58 -12.17
CA PRO A 340 2.92 25.46 -13.43
C PRO A 340 1.92 26.60 -13.65
N LYS A 341 1.37 27.20 -12.58
CA LYS A 341 0.42 28.33 -12.68
C LYS A 341 1.11 29.61 -13.17
N ARG A 342 2.41 29.77 -12.90
CA ARG A 342 3.20 30.95 -13.28
C ARG A 342 4.18 30.70 -14.43
N GLY A 343 4.39 29.44 -14.82
CA GLY A 343 5.36 29.06 -15.85
C GLY A 343 6.80 29.43 -15.49
N LYS A 344 7.15 29.47 -14.20
CA LYS A 344 8.47 29.91 -13.70
C LYS A 344 8.97 28.98 -12.61
N SER A 345 10.27 28.73 -12.60
CA SER A 345 10.95 28.08 -11.47
C SER A 345 11.34 29.10 -10.40
N SER A 346 11.39 28.67 -9.15
CA SER A 346 11.82 29.47 -8.00
C SER A 346 12.80 28.67 -7.13
N ASP A 347 13.81 29.33 -6.58
CA ASP A 347 14.63 28.75 -5.53
C ASP A 347 13.89 28.87 -4.19
N LEU A 348 13.47 27.72 -3.64
CA LEU A 348 12.70 27.70 -2.40
C LEU A 348 13.50 28.15 -1.18
N PHE A 349 14.82 27.96 -1.19
CA PHE A 349 15.71 28.39 -0.10
C PHE A 349 15.88 29.91 -0.13
N GLU A 350 16.15 30.48 -1.30
CA GLU A 350 16.24 31.95 -1.46
C GLU A 350 14.89 32.59 -1.14
N TRP A 351 13.78 32.03 -1.63
CA TRP A 351 12.45 32.55 -1.35
C TRP A 351 12.15 32.58 0.17
N ALA A 352 12.45 31.50 0.90
CA ALA A 352 12.27 31.47 2.34
C ALA A 352 13.11 32.55 3.04
N LEU A 353 14.39 32.68 2.69
CA LEU A 353 15.28 33.68 3.28
C LEU A 353 14.84 35.12 2.96
N GLU A 354 14.45 35.40 1.71
CA GLU A 354 13.99 36.74 1.31
C GLU A 354 12.83 37.22 2.18
N GLN A 355 11.85 36.34 2.44
CA GLN A 355 10.70 36.69 3.27
C GLN A 355 11.10 36.82 4.75
N LEU A 356 11.98 35.95 5.27
CA LEU A 356 12.46 36.03 6.66
C LEU A 356 13.31 37.28 6.91
N GLU A 357 14.02 37.76 5.90
CA GLU A 357 14.76 39.03 5.94
C GLU A 357 13.84 40.21 6.24
N THR A 358 12.62 40.22 5.67
CA THR A 358 11.63 41.26 5.93
C THR A 358 11.14 41.29 7.38
N LEU A 359 11.33 40.19 8.12
CA LEU A 359 10.93 40.08 9.51
C LEU A 359 11.99 40.63 10.49
N LYS A 360 13.20 40.96 10.01
CA LYS A 360 14.29 41.47 10.86
C LYS A 360 14.01 42.83 11.53
N ASP A 361 13.32 43.74 10.84
CA ASP A 361 13.06 45.10 11.33
C ASP A 361 11.63 45.55 10.98
N LEU A 362 10.89 46.09 11.95
CA LEU A 362 9.49 46.52 11.79
C LEU A 362 9.38 47.69 10.80
N ASN A 363 10.45 48.48 10.66
CA ASN A 363 10.49 49.62 9.76
C ASN A 363 11.01 49.26 8.36
N SER A 364 11.48 48.04 8.17
CA SER A 364 11.92 47.53 6.88
C SER A 364 10.71 47.05 6.07
N PRO A 365 10.43 47.66 4.90
CA PRO A 365 9.29 47.26 4.07
C PRO A 365 9.54 45.92 3.40
N PRO A 366 8.57 44.97 3.43
CA PRO A 366 8.65 43.77 2.64
C PRO A 366 8.71 44.08 1.14
N ARG A 367 9.45 43.27 0.38
CA ARG A 367 9.65 43.47 -1.07
C ARG A 367 8.35 43.64 -1.84
N PHE A 368 7.33 42.84 -1.55
CA PHE A 368 6.03 42.95 -2.22
C PHE A 368 5.27 44.25 -1.90
N VAL A 369 5.52 44.86 -0.75
CA VAL A 369 5.00 46.19 -0.41
C VAL A 369 5.80 47.26 -1.12
N LEU A 370 7.13 47.14 -1.14
CA LEU A 370 8.01 48.02 -1.90
C LEU A 370 7.66 48.07 -3.38
N GLU A 371 7.48 46.92 -4.03
CA GLU A 371 7.14 46.83 -5.45
C GLU A 371 5.81 47.55 -5.74
N ARG A 372 4.79 47.33 -4.90
CA ARG A 372 3.49 48.01 -5.01
C ARG A 372 3.59 49.51 -4.78
N ASP A 373 4.37 49.94 -3.78
CA ASP A 373 4.55 51.36 -3.45
C ASP A 373 5.42 52.08 -4.50
N ILE A 374 6.38 51.38 -5.12
CA ILE A 374 7.16 51.86 -6.27
C ILE A 374 6.23 52.04 -7.47
N GLU A 375 5.41 51.05 -7.81
CA GLU A 375 4.46 51.14 -8.92
C GLU A 375 3.45 52.28 -8.71
N PHE A 376 2.95 52.44 -7.48
CA PHE A 376 2.11 53.56 -7.10
C PHE A 376 2.84 54.91 -7.25
N SER A 377 4.09 54.98 -6.80
CA SER A 377 4.91 56.19 -6.90
C SER A 377 5.25 56.52 -8.36
N ASP A 378 5.50 55.53 -9.20
CA ASP A 378 5.84 55.71 -10.62
C ASP A 378 4.65 56.25 -11.42
N LYS A 379 3.43 55.78 -11.11
CA LYS A 379 2.19 56.34 -11.69
C LYS A 379 1.95 57.79 -11.27
N LYS A 380 2.38 58.15 -10.06
CA LYS A 380 2.12 59.46 -9.44
C LYS A 380 3.15 60.53 -9.81
N LEU A 381 4.42 60.15 -9.92
CA LEU A 381 5.50 61.06 -10.29
C LEU A 381 5.49 61.32 -11.80
N LYS A 382 5.67 62.59 -12.17
CA LYS A 382 5.96 63.02 -13.53
C LYS A 382 7.45 63.35 -13.60
N CYS A 383 8.11 63.10 -14.72
CA CYS A 383 9.47 63.58 -14.94
C CYS A 383 9.45 64.62 -16.07
N SER A 384 10.01 65.79 -15.82
CA SER A 384 9.84 66.99 -16.65
C SER A 384 10.97 67.99 -16.44
N ARG A 385 11.12 68.92 -17.38
CA ARG A 385 12.28 69.81 -17.45
C ARG A 385 12.07 71.09 -16.63
N ILE A 386 13.10 71.51 -15.88
CA ILE A 386 13.14 72.83 -15.26
C ILE A 386 13.29 73.88 -16.38
N SER A 387 12.27 74.70 -16.57
CA SER A 387 12.26 75.77 -17.57
C SER A 387 12.89 77.06 -17.05
N ARG A 388 12.66 77.40 -15.78
CA ARG A 388 13.13 78.65 -15.15
C ARG A 388 13.42 78.45 -13.67
N ILE A 389 14.41 79.21 -13.18
CA ILE A 389 14.78 79.28 -11.76
C ILE A 389 14.70 80.75 -11.34
N ARG A 390 14.03 81.04 -10.23
CA ARG A 390 13.88 82.39 -9.70
C ARG A 390 13.93 82.37 -8.17
N LYS A 391 14.00 83.56 -7.57
CA LYS A 391 13.92 83.74 -6.12
C LYS A 391 12.61 84.42 -5.74
N ASP A 392 12.03 83.99 -4.63
CA ASP A 392 10.87 84.64 -4.02
C ASP A 392 11.27 85.95 -3.30
N ARG A 393 10.29 86.62 -2.70
CA ARG A 393 10.51 87.86 -1.94
C ARG A 393 11.40 87.67 -0.70
N ASN A 394 11.58 86.43 -0.24
CA ASN A 394 12.42 86.05 0.89
C ASN A 394 13.79 85.51 0.46
N ASN A 395 14.19 85.76 -0.80
CA ASN A 395 15.45 85.30 -1.40
C ASN A 395 15.58 83.76 -1.49
N GLN A 396 14.47 83.03 -1.42
CA GLN A 396 14.42 81.57 -1.54
C GLN A 396 14.14 81.11 -2.96
N LEU A 397 14.80 80.04 -3.39
CA LEU A 397 14.67 79.54 -4.76
C LEU A 397 13.28 78.91 -5.00
N PHE A 398 12.77 79.07 -6.21
CA PHE A 398 11.69 78.27 -6.76
C PHE A 398 11.98 77.93 -8.22
N TYR A 399 11.39 76.82 -8.67
CA TYR A 399 11.60 76.24 -9.98
C TYR A 399 10.26 76.22 -10.72
N ILE A 400 10.26 76.62 -11.99
CA ILE A 400 9.13 76.41 -12.90
C ILE A 400 9.44 75.19 -13.75
N VAL A 401 8.64 74.15 -13.61
CA VAL A 401 8.79 72.90 -14.34
C VAL A 401 7.70 72.80 -15.39
N GLU A 402 8.08 72.50 -16.64
CA GLU A 402 7.13 72.39 -17.75
C GLU A 402 6.69 70.93 -17.92
N THR A 403 5.45 70.64 -17.54
CA THR A 403 4.90 69.28 -17.52
C THR A 403 3.65 69.23 -18.41
N ASN A 404 3.69 68.51 -19.53
CA ASN A 404 2.57 68.34 -20.46
C ASN A 404 1.91 69.68 -20.90
N GLY A 405 2.72 70.69 -21.23
CA GLY A 405 2.25 72.00 -21.66
C GLY A 405 1.73 72.91 -20.54
N LYS A 406 1.97 72.57 -19.27
CA LYS A 406 1.57 73.35 -18.10
C LYS A 406 2.81 73.79 -17.30
N GLU A 407 2.82 75.03 -16.84
CA GLU A 407 3.83 75.53 -15.90
C GLU A 407 3.48 75.09 -14.47
N VAL A 408 4.36 74.31 -13.84
CA VAL A 408 4.22 73.83 -12.47
C VAL A 408 5.19 74.58 -11.56
N PHE A 409 4.68 75.24 -10.54
CA PHE A 409 5.48 75.97 -9.55
C PHE A 409 5.97 75.04 -8.43
N CYS A 410 7.29 74.91 -8.29
CA CYS A 410 7.94 74.08 -7.28
C CYS A 410 8.80 74.94 -6.35
N HIS A 411 8.38 75.14 -5.10
CA HIS A 411 9.17 75.91 -4.14
C HIS A 411 10.37 75.10 -3.60
N SER A 412 11.53 75.71 -3.35
CA SER A 412 12.71 74.98 -2.84
C SER A 412 12.51 74.32 -1.46
N ARG A 413 11.61 74.85 -0.63
CA ARG A 413 11.17 74.19 0.64
C ARG A 413 10.35 72.92 0.40
N GLN A 414 9.76 72.77 -0.78
CA GLN A 414 8.98 71.59 -1.14
C GLN A 414 9.86 70.53 -1.81
N CYS A 415 11.13 70.82 -2.13
CA CYS A 415 12.06 69.77 -2.51
C CYS A 415 12.25 68.78 -1.35
N LYS A 416 12.24 67.48 -1.64
CA LYS A 416 12.54 66.46 -0.63
C LYS A 416 13.99 66.65 -0.14
N GLU A 417 14.25 66.38 1.13
CA GLU A 417 15.56 66.63 1.77
C GLU A 417 16.72 65.91 1.07
N SER A 418 16.46 64.78 0.43
CA SER A 418 17.43 64.00 -0.35
C SER A 418 17.82 64.64 -1.68
N VAL A 419 17.24 65.77 -2.06
CA VAL A 419 17.52 66.44 -3.33
C VAL A 419 18.67 67.42 -3.16
N ASN A 420 19.79 67.15 -3.84
CA ASN A 420 20.89 68.10 -3.94
C ASN A 420 20.44 69.30 -4.78
N LYS A 421 20.28 70.46 -4.12
CA LYS A 421 19.79 71.69 -4.76
C LYS A 421 20.81 72.26 -5.74
N ASP A 422 22.09 71.98 -5.57
CA ASP A 422 23.16 72.47 -6.45
C ASP A 422 23.10 71.80 -7.83
N GLU A 423 22.46 70.64 -7.94
CA GLU A 423 22.24 69.94 -9.21
C GLU A 423 20.98 70.40 -9.95
N LEU A 424 20.13 71.22 -9.32
CA LEU A 424 18.88 71.72 -9.91
C LEU A 424 19.14 72.98 -10.74
N SER A 425 19.62 72.79 -11.97
CA SER A 425 19.85 73.87 -12.93
C SER A 425 18.80 73.91 -14.06
N GLN A 426 18.73 75.05 -14.76
CA GLN A 426 17.80 75.21 -15.88
C GLN A 426 18.14 74.20 -16.98
N GLY A 427 17.11 73.52 -17.52
CA GLY A 427 17.27 72.48 -18.53
C GLY A 427 17.40 71.06 -17.97
N VAL A 428 17.59 70.89 -16.66
CA VAL A 428 17.65 69.57 -16.02
C VAL A 428 16.26 68.94 -15.91
N GLN A 429 16.19 67.63 -16.15
CA GLN A 429 14.98 66.83 -15.92
C GLN A 429 14.88 66.36 -14.47
N VAL A 430 13.71 66.59 -13.88
CA VAL A 430 13.40 66.25 -12.49
C VAL A 430 12.13 65.43 -12.40
N CYS A 431 12.06 64.52 -11.43
CA CYS A 431 10.84 63.81 -11.09
C CYS A 431 10.11 64.54 -9.95
N LEU A 432 8.85 64.90 -10.20
CA LEU A 432 7.99 65.69 -9.33
C LEU A 432 6.58 65.11 -9.22
N GLU A 433 5.94 65.34 -8.09
CA GLU A 433 4.51 65.16 -7.91
C GLU A 433 3.80 66.47 -8.23
N VAL A 434 2.78 66.45 -9.08
CA VAL A 434 2.01 67.63 -9.50
C VAL A 434 0.63 67.61 -8.85
N PHE A 435 0.22 68.73 -8.27
CA PHE A 435 -1.10 68.91 -7.65
C PHE A 435 -1.63 70.34 -7.92
N LEU A 436 -2.94 70.53 -7.76
CA LEU A 436 -3.56 71.85 -7.92
C LEU A 436 -3.16 72.77 -6.77
N ASP A 437 -2.97 74.06 -7.07
CA ASP A 437 -2.79 75.08 -6.06
C ASP A 437 -4.09 75.18 -5.22
N ARG A 438 -3.93 75.30 -3.89
CA ARG A 438 -5.06 75.34 -2.95
C ARG A 438 -5.80 76.68 -2.99
N GLU A 439 -5.13 77.75 -3.38
CA GLU A 439 -5.68 79.12 -3.43
C GLU A 439 -6.16 79.48 -4.83
N ASP A 440 -5.54 78.91 -5.87
CA ASP A 440 -5.89 79.17 -7.27
C ASP A 440 -5.95 77.86 -8.07
N PRO A 441 -7.13 77.23 -8.19
CA PRO A 441 -7.29 75.96 -8.91
C PRO A 441 -6.88 76.01 -10.40
N SER A 442 -6.64 77.19 -10.98
CA SER A 442 -6.10 77.33 -12.34
C SER A 442 -4.58 77.13 -12.42
N LYS A 443 -3.88 77.11 -11.28
CA LYS A 443 -2.42 76.95 -11.17
C LYS A 443 -2.03 75.58 -10.65
N TYR A 444 -0.83 75.16 -11.03
CA TYR A 444 -0.24 73.88 -10.63
C TYR A 444 0.95 74.11 -9.70
N ARG A 445 0.97 73.39 -8.58
CA ARG A 445 2.13 73.29 -7.69
C ARG A 445 2.76 71.91 -7.79
N GLY A 446 4.04 71.85 -7.48
CA GLY A 446 4.79 70.61 -7.56
C GLY A 446 5.78 70.41 -6.42
N LYS A 447 6.00 69.15 -6.09
CA LYS A 447 6.99 68.71 -5.12
C LYS A 447 8.09 67.93 -5.84
N ILE A 448 9.33 68.43 -5.82
CA ILE A 448 10.47 67.76 -6.48
C ILE A 448 11.02 66.66 -5.56
N TYR A 449 11.13 65.44 -6.10
CA TYR A 449 11.64 64.26 -5.38
C TYR A 449 13.08 63.89 -5.76
N GLY A 450 13.56 64.34 -6.93
CA GLY A 450 14.94 64.15 -7.39
C GLY A 450 15.09 64.33 -8.89
N LEU A 451 16.26 63.95 -9.40
CA LEU A 451 16.59 63.99 -10.83
C LEU A 451 16.06 62.77 -11.57
N GLU A 452 15.68 62.94 -12.84
CA GLU A 452 15.20 61.83 -13.67
C GLU A 452 16.26 60.75 -13.90
N LYS A 453 17.54 61.14 -14.02
CA LYS A 453 18.67 60.19 -14.12
C LYS A 453 18.75 59.19 -12.95
N ASN A 454 18.17 59.54 -11.80
CA ASN A 454 18.14 58.73 -10.57
C ASN A 454 16.72 58.24 -10.22
N LYS A 455 15.82 58.16 -11.21
CA LYS A 455 14.39 57.88 -11.00
C LYS A 455 14.14 56.62 -10.15
N GLU A 456 14.87 55.53 -10.41
CA GLU A 456 14.72 54.27 -9.65
C GLU A 456 15.03 54.46 -8.15
N ILE A 457 16.13 55.16 -7.83
CA ILE A 457 16.52 55.47 -6.45
C ILE A 457 15.47 56.39 -5.81
N VAL A 458 14.94 57.36 -6.56
CA VAL A 458 13.88 58.27 -6.09
C VAL A 458 12.61 57.49 -5.74
N LEU A 459 12.19 56.55 -6.59
CA LEU A 459 11.04 55.70 -6.35
C LEU A 459 11.23 54.81 -5.12
N LEU A 460 12.37 54.13 -5.03
CA LEU A 460 12.70 53.25 -3.90
C LEU A 460 12.71 54.01 -2.56
N ASN A 461 13.39 55.15 -2.49
CA ASN A 461 13.44 55.98 -1.28
C ASN A 461 12.07 56.58 -0.93
N THR A 462 11.22 56.80 -1.92
CA THR A 462 9.86 57.29 -1.70
C THR A 462 8.97 56.21 -1.13
N ALA A 463 9.01 55.00 -1.68
CA ALA A 463 8.34 53.82 -1.14
C ALA A 463 8.78 53.52 0.31
N LYS A 464 10.08 53.48 0.59
CA LYS A 464 10.62 53.28 1.96
C LYS A 464 10.08 54.30 2.96
N ASN A 465 10.08 55.58 2.60
CA ASN A 465 9.58 56.64 3.49
C ASN A 465 8.06 56.55 3.71
N TYR A 466 7.29 56.14 2.70
CA TYR A 466 5.86 55.90 2.87
C TYR A 466 5.61 54.75 3.84
N TYR A 467 6.33 53.65 3.70
CA TYR A 467 6.20 52.50 4.59
C TYR A 467 6.55 52.82 6.05
N GLN A 468 7.63 53.57 6.28
CA GLN A 468 8.05 53.95 7.63
C GLN A 468 6.94 54.69 8.40
N ARG A 469 6.11 55.46 7.69
CA ARG A 469 4.99 56.24 8.24
C ARG A 469 3.71 55.43 8.45
N LYS A 470 3.67 54.17 7.99
CA LYS A 470 2.50 53.31 8.19
C LYS A 470 2.27 53.01 9.67
N PRO A 471 1.01 52.92 10.12
CA PRO A 471 0.64 52.46 11.45
C PRO A 471 1.22 51.08 11.80
N LEU A 472 1.41 50.81 13.10
CA LEU A 472 1.97 49.55 13.59
C LEU A 472 1.13 48.33 13.21
N ASP A 473 -0.20 48.44 13.27
CA ASP A 473 -1.13 47.36 12.90
C ASP A 473 -1.00 46.98 11.42
N GLU A 474 -0.79 47.96 10.54
CA GLU A 474 -0.57 47.70 9.11
C GLU A 474 0.78 47.00 8.89
N LYS A 475 1.83 47.41 9.61
CA LYS A 475 3.15 46.75 9.58
C LYS A 475 3.06 45.30 10.08
N ILE A 476 2.27 45.04 11.13
CA ILE A 476 2.04 43.68 11.65
C ILE A 476 1.32 42.81 10.61
N LYS A 477 0.28 43.33 9.94
CA LYS A 477 -0.41 42.62 8.85
C LYS A 477 0.56 42.22 7.73
N HIS A 478 1.48 43.10 7.36
CA HIS A 478 2.49 42.78 6.36
C HIS A 478 3.46 41.68 6.81
N ARG A 479 3.80 41.61 8.11
CA ARG A 479 4.61 40.52 8.67
C ARG A 479 3.89 39.18 8.70
N ILE A 480 2.61 39.18 9.08
CA ILE A 480 1.74 38.00 8.98
C ILE A 480 1.70 37.52 7.53
N GLU A 481 1.54 38.44 6.57
CA GLU A 481 1.55 38.12 5.14
C GLU A 481 2.91 37.54 4.67
N ALA A 482 4.03 38.06 5.17
CA ALA A 482 5.35 37.49 4.88
C ALA A 482 5.48 36.04 5.40
N LEU A 483 5.04 35.76 6.63
CA LEU A 483 4.99 34.38 7.16
C LEU A 483 4.08 33.48 6.32
N LYS A 484 2.93 33.99 5.86
CA LYS A 484 2.03 33.25 4.95
C LYS A 484 2.69 32.90 3.63
N ARG A 485 3.50 33.80 3.08
CA ARG A 485 4.26 33.57 1.84
C ARG A 485 5.40 32.57 2.00
N ILE A 486 5.92 32.37 3.22
CA ILE A 486 6.95 31.36 3.52
C ILE A 486 6.38 29.94 3.65
N LYS A 487 5.05 29.78 3.80
CA LYS A 487 4.44 28.47 4.09
C LYS A 487 4.81 27.39 3.09
N TYR A 488 4.72 27.69 1.80
CA TYR A 488 5.02 26.75 0.73
C TYR A 488 6.50 26.33 0.70
N PRO A 489 7.49 27.24 0.64
CA PRO A 489 8.90 26.83 0.60
C PRO A 489 9.31 26.05 1.87
N CYS A 490 8.89 26.50 3.05
CA CYS A 490 9.21 25.75 4.28
C CYS A 490 8.56 24.38 4.31
N LEU A 491 7.31 24.25 3.85
CA LEU A 491 6.66 22.96 3.77
C LEU A 491 7.46 22.02 2.86
N LYS A 492 7.77 22.42 1.63
CA LYS A 492 8.52 21.60 0.67
C LYS A 492 9.90 21.19 1.18
N ILE A 493 10.62 22.12 1.80
CA ILE A 493 11.98 21.87 2.32
C ILE A 493 11.91 20.90 3.51
N PHE A 494 11.09 21.23 4.53
CA PHE A 494 11.07 20.51 5.80
C PHE A 494 10.16 19.27 5.82
N LEU A 495 9.45 19.00 4.72
CA LEU A 495 8.85 17.69 4.42
C LEU A 495 9.93 16.60 4.31
N HIS A 496 11.10 16.98 3.79
CA HIS A 496 12.12 16.04 3.35
C HIS A 496 13.46 16.18 4.07
N TYR A 497 13.77 17.39 4.54
CA TYR A 497 15.05 17.70 5.14
C TYR A 497 14.89 18.27 6.55
N THR A 498 15.70 17.79 7.49
CA THR A 498 15.82 18.46 8.79
C THR A 498 16.77 19.64 8.67
N LEU A 499 16.67 20.60 9.59
CA LEU A 499 17.60 21.71 9.63
C LEU A 499 19.05 21.24 9.83
N GLU A 500 19.26 20.16 10.60
CA GLU A 500 20.56 19.52 10.82
C GLU A 500 21.15 18.92 9.54
N GLU A 501 20.33 18.23 8.73
CA GLU A 501 20.76 17.74 7.41
C GLU A 501 21.18 18.90 6.49
N LEU A 502 20.43 20.01 6.52
CA LEU A 502 20.72 21.19 5.69
C LEU A 502 21.99 21.93 6.12
N GLU A 503 22.45 21.81 7.36
CA GLU A 503 23.75 22.38 7.76
C GLU A 503 24.90 21.79 6.97
N THR A 504 24.77 20.51 6.62
CA THR A 504 25.77 19.78 5.83
C THR A 504 25.52 19.94 4.34
N LEU A 505 24.26 19.86 3.91
CA LEU A 505 23.89 19.81 2.48
C LEU A 505 23.71 21.18 1.82
N ASN A 506 23.37 22.22 2.60
CA ASN A 506 23.13 23.58 2.13
C ASN A 506 23.42 24.62 3.24
N HIS A 507 24.67 24.70 3.67
CA HIS A 507 25.12 25.58 4.76
C HIS A 507 24.77 27.05 4.51
N GLU A 508 24.82 27.51 3.26
CA GLU A 508 24.47 28.89 2.86
C GLU A 508 23.03 29.26 3.21
N PHE A 509 22.12 28.29 3.21
CA PHE A 509 20.75 28.47 3.69
C PHE A 509 20.63 28.27 5.20
N ALA A 510 21.19 27.17 5.73
CA ALA A 510 20.95 26.75 7.11
C ALA A 510 21.43 27.78 8.14
N THR A 511 22.60 28.41 7.92
CA THR A 511 23.17 29.40 8.84
C THR A 511 22.28 30.65 9.00
N PRO A 512 21.93 31.39 7.93
CA PRO A 512 21.05 32.55 8.08
C PRO A 512 19.66 32.13 8.56
N PHE A 513 19.12 30.99 8.11
CA PHE A 513 17.82 30.49 8.54
C PHE A 513 17.75 30.31 10.06
N LYS A 514 18.77 29.69 10.69
CA LYS A 514 18.87 29.53 12.15
C LYS A 514 18.80 30.86 12.90
N GLU A 515 19.48 31.88 12.41
CA GLU A 515 19.45 33.21 13.02
C GLU A 515 18.05 33.84 12.93
N HIS A 516 17.32 33.63 11.82
CA HIS A 516 15.93 34.05 11.72
C HIS A 516 15.01 33.30 12.69
N LEU A 517 15.20 31.97 12.85
CA LEU A 517 14.41 31.18 13.79
C LEU A 517 14.58 31.70 15.22
N ARG A 518 15.82 32.02 15.64
CA ARG A 518 16.10 32.58 16.97
C ARG A 518 15.32 33.88 17.22
N ARG A 519 15.25 34.76 16.21
CA ARG A 519 14.51 36.03 16.32
C ARG A 519 13.00 35.83 16.36
N LEU A 520 12.46 34.91 15.55
CA LEU A 520 11.03 34.59 15.59
C LEU A 520 10.63 33.97 16.93
N GLU A 521 11.51 33.16 17.53
CA GLU A 521 11.35 32.64 18.89
C GLU A 521 11.29 33.80 19.91
N GLU A 522 12.21 34.77 19.81
CA GLU A 522 12.20 35.98 20.67
C GLU A 522 10.88 36.76 20.54
N TYR A 523 10.40 36.99 19.31
CA TYR A 523 9.11 37.66 19.10
C TYR A 523 7.93 36.89 19.69
N TYR A 524 7.93 35.57 19.62
CA TYR A 524 6.84 34.77 20.18
C TYR A 524 6.73 34.94 21.70
N PHE A 525 7.87 34.92 22.41
CA PHE A 525 7.89 35.04 23.87
C PHE A 525 7.78 36.48 24.37
N ASP A 526 7.98 37.49 23.53
CA ASP A 526 7.75 38.89 23.90
C ASP A 526 6.26 39.14 24.21
N PRO A 527 5.90 39.57 25.43
CA PRO A 527 4.51 39.87 25.82
C PRO A 527 3.85 40.98 24.98
N GLN A 528 4.64 41.87 24.37
CA GLN A 528 4.14 42.99 23.55
C GLN A 528 3.81 42.59 22.12
N THR A 529 4.20 41.39 21.69
CA THR A 529 3.92 40.91 20.34
C THR A 529 2.43 40.64 20.15
N ASP A 530 1.91 41.12 19.02
CA ASP A 530 0.53 40.94 18.60
C ASP A 530 0.09 39.46 18.56
N LYS A 531 -1.14 39.19 19.02
CA LYS A 531 -1.68 37.84 19.19
C LYS A 531 -1.82 37.09 17.85
N ASP A 532 -2.26 37.78 16.81
CA ASP A 532 -2.42 37.18 15.48
C ASP A 532 -1.06 36.87 14.87
N PHE A 533 -0.07 37.75 15.11
CA PHE A 533 1.31 37.47 14.71
C PHE A 533 1.92 36.28 15.46
N LYS A 534 1.71 36.16 16.78
CA LYS A 534 2.15 34.97 17.54
C LYS A 534 1.54 33.67 17.00
N LYS A 535 0.25 33.70 16.66
CA LYS A 535 -0.44 32.54 16.06
C LYS A 535 0.19 32.14 14.73
N GLU A 536 0.53 33.11 13.88
CA GLU A 536 1.18 32.86 12.60
C GLU A 536 2.62 32.35 12.78
N ILE A 537 3.35 32.83 13.80
CA ILE A 537 4.67 32.32 14.16
C ILE A 537 4.59 30.84 14.56
N LEU A 538 3.59 30.43 15.36
CA LEU A 538 3.38 29.02 15.69
C LEU A 538 3.06 28.17 14.47
N ASP A 539 2.19 28.64 13.56
CA ASP A 539 1.89 27.94 12.30
C ASP A 539 3.15 27.73 11.46
N PHE A 540 4.01 28.75 11.37
CA PHE A 540 5.30 28.66 10.71
C PHE A 540 6.20 27.60 11.37
N PHE A 541 6.38 27.64 12.69
CA PHE A 541 7.23 26.67 13.39
C PHE A 541 6.72 25.24 13.26
N GLY A 542 5.39 25.03 13.28
CA GLY A 542 4.80 23.70 13.07
C GLY A 542 5.18 23.05 11.74
N ARG A 543 5.53 23.84 10.72
CA ARG A 543 5.98 23.35 9.39
C ARG A 543 7.43 22.88 9.37
N LEU A 544 8.21 23.22 10.39
CA LEU A 544 9.61 22.81 10.50
C LEU A 544 9.77 21.37 11.00
N ASN A 545 8.67 20.71 11.37
CA ASN A 545 8.61 19.29 11.69
C ASN A 545 9.58 18.95 12.84
N ASP A 546 10.61 18.14 12.60
CA ASP A 546 11.62 17.79 13.59
C ASP A 546 12.48 18.99 14.01
N SER A 547 12.48 20.08 13.25
CA SER A 547 13.36 21.23 13.49
C SER A 547 12.72 22.31 14.40
N ILE A 548 11.63 21.99 15.10
CA ILE A 548 11.01 22.91 16.08
C ILE A 548 11.99 23.19 17.25
N PRO A 549 12.27 24.46 17.57
CA PRO A 549 13.15 24.84 18.68
C PRO A 549 12.65 24.35 20.04
N ALA A 550 13.60 23.95 20.90
CA ALA A 550 13.31 23.37 22.21
C ALA A 550 12.41 24.25 23.10
N LYS A 551 12.59 25.57 23.09
CA LYS A 551 11.78 26.48 23.91
C LYS A 551 10.31 26.49 23.52
N LEU A 552 9.99 26.25 22.25
CA LEU A 552 8.62 26.26 21.74
C LEU A 552 7.92 24.91 21.89
N GLN A 553 8.64 23.81 22.12
CA GLN A 553 8.05 22.46 22.16
C GLN A 553 6.95 22.33 23.21
N GLN A 554 7.09 22.98 24.37
CA GLN A 554 6.07 22.96 25.42
C GLN A 554 4.77 23.66 24.99
N GLU A 555 4.87 24.70 24.17
CA GLU A 555 3.70 25.40 23.62
C GLU A 555 2.87 24.45 22.75
N PHE A 556 3.53 23.66 21.90
CA PHE A 556 2.86 22.66 21.06
C PHE A 556 2.19 21.54 21.87
N ILE A 557 2.79 21.11 22.98
CA ILE A 557 2.18 20.13 23.90
C ILE A 557 0.90 20.71 24.54
N ASN A 558 0.92 21.99 24.90
CA ASN A 558 -0.15 22.66 25.63
C ASN A 558 -1.30 23.13 24.71
N LEU A 559 -1.18 22.98 23.39
CA LEU A 559 -2.23 23.42 22.47
C LEU A 559 -3.51 22.59 22.67
N PRO A 560 -4.66 23.24 22.88
CA PRO A 560 -5.93 22.53 23.06
C PRO A 560 -6.34 21.83 21.76
N PHE A 561 -6.38 20.49 21.75
CA PHE A 561 -6.62 19.62 20.58
C PHE A 561 -7.91 19.90 19.76
N GLU A 562 -8.84 20.68 20.31
CA GLU A 562 -10.08 21.09 19.66
C GLU A 562 -9.90 22.31 18.73
N LEU A 563 -8.89 23.13 18.97
CA LEU A 563 -8.66 24.42 18.29
C LEU A 563 -7.73 24.39 17.05
N PRO A 564 -6.63 23.59 16.99
CA PRO A 564 -5.77 23.55 15.81
C PRO A 564 -6.38 22.67 14.71
N SER A 565 -6.10 23.05 13.45
CA SER A 565 -6.50 22.26 12.28
C SER A 565 -5.79 20.90 12.29
N THR A 566 -6.43 19.89 11.68
CA THR A 566 -5.83 18.56 11.44
C THR A 566 -4.45 18.69 10.79
N ASP A 567 -4.33 19.63 9.85
CA ASP A 567 -3.10 19.96 9.15
C ASP A 567 -1.97 20.35 10.12
N PHE A 568 -2.22 21.33 10.98
CA PHE A 568 -1.25 21.81 11.96
C PHE A 568 -0.75 20.69 12.88
N LEU A 569 -1.67 19.90 13.46
CA LEU A 569 -1.30 18.81 14.38
C LEU A 569 -0.51 17.71 13.67
N SER A 570 -0.86 17.39 12.41
CA SER A 570 -0.16 16.35 11.66
C SER A 570 1.32 16.68 11.43
N ARG A 571 1.65 17.96 11.20
CA ARG A 571 3.04 18.42 11.04
C ARG A 571 3.81 18.42 12.36
N CYS A 572 3.14 18.72 13.47
CA CYS A 572 3.76 18.74 14.80
C CYS A 572 4.21 17.34 15.27
N LEU A 573 3.59 16.27 14.76
CA LEU A 573 4.00 14.89 15.08
C LEU A 573 5.37 14.53 14.48
N GLY A 574 5.71 15.16 13.37
CA GLY A 574 6.99 15.02 12.71
C GLY A 574 7.45 13.59 12.45
N SER A 575 8.70 13.25 12.76
CA SER A 575 9.21 11.87 12.68
C SER A 575 8.74 10.96 13.82
N LEU A 576 8.11 11.52 14.86
CA LEU A 576 7.79 10.83 16.13
C LEU A 576 9.03 10.35 16.92
N GLU A 577 10.22 10.87 16.64
CA GLU A 577 11.45 10.52 17.38
C GLU A 577 11.58 11.32 18.68
N LYS A 578 11.12 12.57 18.68
CA LYS A 578 11.32 13.51 19.79
C LYS A 578 10.25 13.35 20.88
N ASP A 579 10.62 13.62 22.12
CA ASP A 579 9.74 13.35 23.26
C ASP A 579 8.48 14.23 23.30
N PHE A 580 8.56 15.47 22.84
CA PHE A 580 7.37 16.33 22.71
C PHE A 580 6.39 15.77 21.66
N GLN A 581 6.90 15.21 20.55
CA GLN A 581 6.08 14.58 19.50
C GLN A 581 5.36 13.34 20.04
N LYS A 582 6.08 12.49 20.77
CA LYS A 582 5.50 11.32 21.47
C LYS A 582 4.44 11.74 22.49
N THR A 583 4.65 12.85 23.19
CA THR A 583 3.68 13.39 24.16
C THR A 583 2.42 13.88 23.46
N ILE A 584 2.55 14.63 22.35
CA ILE A 584 1.41 15.04 21.51
C ILE A 584 0.65 13.82 21.01
N PHE A 585 1.36 12.81 20.49
CA PHE A 585 0.75 11.56 20.00
C PHE A 585 -0.01 10.81 21.10
N LYS A 586 0.56 10.65 22.29
CA LYS A 586 -0.10 9.98 23.43
C LYS A 586 -1.40 10.66 23.86
N ASN A 587 -1.49 11.97 23.67
CA ASN A 587 -2.70 12.73 23.96
C ASN A 587 -3.80 12.57 22.88
N LEU A 588 -3.49 11.99 21.71
CA LEU A 588 -4.46 11.69 20.67
C LEU A 588 -5.26 10.43 21.03
N LYS A 589 -6.55 10.61 21.32
CA LYS A 589 -7.50 9.48 21.43
C LYS A 589 -7.83 8.95 20.04
N VAL A 590 -7.79 7.62 19.85
CA VAL A 590 -8.12 6.97 18.58
C VAL A 590 -9.59 7.25 18.21
N ASN A 591 -9.79 8.18 17.30
CA ASN A 591 -11.07 8.61 16.76
C ASN A 591 -10.89 9.05 15.28
N PRO A 592 -11.96 9.34 14.51
CA PRO A 592 -11.83 9.66 13.09
C PRO A 592 -10.94 10.89 12.80
N LYS A 593 -10.97 11.91 13.67
CA LYS A 593 -10.07 13.08 13.58
C LYS A 593 -8.61 12.67 13.77
N ALA A 594 -8.32 11.80 14.74
CA ALA A 594 -6.98 11.28 14.96
C ALA A 594 -6.50 10.43 13.78
N LEU A 595 -7.37 9.63 13.13
CA LEU A 595 -6.99 8.92 11.90
C LEU A 595 -6.53 9.88 10.81
N SER A 596 -7.21 11.02 10.63
CA SER A 596 -6.82 12.04 9.65
C SER A 596 -5.46 12.69 9.97
N ILE A 597 -5.19 12.95 11.26
CA ILE A 597 -3.89 13.47 11.72
C ILE A 597 -2.77 12.46 11.44
N VAL A 598 -2.97 11.20 11.83
CA VAL A 598 -1.98 10.12 11.67
C VAL A 598 -1.77 9.76 10.21
N ALA A 599 -2.83 9.76 9.39
CA ALA A 599 -2.76 9.56 7.94
C ALA A 599 -1.82 10.58 7.31
N ARG A 600 -2.08 11.87 7.55
CA ARG A 600 -1.25 12.96 7.02
C ARG A 600 0.19 12.86 7.52
N ALA A 601 0.41 12.65 8.82
CA ALA A 601 1.76 12.53 9.38
C ALA A 601 2.55 11.38 8.73
N SER A 602 1.89 10.26 8.40
CA SER A 602 2.49 9.11 7.72
C SER A 602 3.00 9.40 6.32
N TRP A 603 2.42 10.39 5.64
CA TRP A 603 2.83 10.82 4.32
C TRP A 603 3.69 12.09 4.34
N ILE A 604 3.69 12.85 5.43
CA ILE A 604 4.50 14.07 5.59
C ILE A 604 5.96 13.73 5.92
N ASN A 605 6.22 12.76 6.79
CA ASN A 605 7.58 12.42 7.19
C ASN A 605 7.83 10.92 7.00
N GLU A 606 8.85 10.57 6.21
CA GLU A 606 9.17 9.19 5.84
C GLU A 606 9.46 8.29 7.06
N LYS A 607 9.95 8.86 8.16
CA LYS A 607 10.29 8.13 9.38
C LYS A 607 9.10 7.96 10.32
N PHE A 608 8.06 8.79 10.18
CA PHE A 608 6.92 8.80 11.10
C PHE A 608 6.28 7.42 11.24
N LEU A 609 5.94 6.79 10.12
CA LEU A 609 5.23 5.52 10.14
C LEU A 609 6.07 4.41 10.78
N LYS A 610 7.38 4.38 10.51
CA LYS A 610 8.31 3.46 11.16
C LYS A 610 8.26 3.59 12.67
N ASN A 611 8.34 4.82 13.14
CA ASN A 611 8.42 5.15 14.55
C ASN A 611 7.06 4.96 15.22
N LEU A 612 5.94 5.24 14.54
CA LEU A 612 4.59 4.90 14.99
C LEU A 612 4.47 3.41 15.30
N MET A 613 4.93 2.55 14.38
CA MET A 613 4.89 1.10 14.54
C MET A 613 5.82 0.59 15.65
N ALA A 614 6.86 1.35 16.00
CA ALA A 614 7.76 1.03 17.11
C ALA A 614 7.24 1.54 18.47
N GLN A 615 6.49 2.64 18.48
CA GLN A 615 5.92 3.27 19.68
C GLN A 615 4.58 2.65 20.10
N THR A 616 3.92 1.91 19.22
CA THR A 616 2.62 1.27 19.48
C THR A 616 2.77 -0.23 19.63
N ASP A 617 2.04 -0.82 20.55
CA ASP A 617 1.92 -2.28 20.65
C ASP A 617 0.93 -2.84 19.60
N LEU A 618 0.89 -4.17 19.47
CA LEU A 618 0.04 -4.84 18.49
C LEU A 618 -1.46 -4.57 18.72
N GLU A 619 -1.90 -4.41 19.97
CA GLU A 619 -3.31 -4.14 20.29
C GLU A 619 -3.71 -2.72 19.89
N GLN A 620 -2.84 -1.74 20.11
CA GLN A 620 -3.02 -0.37 19.63
C GLN A 620 -3.08 -0.32 18.10
N GLN A 621 -2.18 -1.04 17.41
CA GLN A 621 -2.16 -1.11 15.95
C GLN A 621 -3.44 -1.79 15.40
N LYS A 622 -3.90 -2.88 16.04
CA LYS A 622 -5.20 -3.50 15.72
C LYS A 622 -6.37 -2.56 15.99
N GLY A 623 -6.27 -1.70 17.01
CA GLY A 623 -7.22 -0.63 17.31
C GLY A 623 -7.34 0.39 16.17
N PHE A 624 -6.22 0.84 15.60
CA PHE A 624 -6.22 1.68 14.40
C PHE A 624 -6.92 1.00 13.22
N LEU A 625 -6.58 -0.26 12.94
CA LEU A 625 -7.19 -1.02 11.85
C LEU A 625 -8.70 -1.21 12.02
N LYS A 626 -9.15 -1.51 13.24
CA LYS A 626 -10.58 -1.60 13.55
C LYS A 626 -11.28 -0.28 13.26
N ARG A 627 -10.68 0.85 13.63
CA ARG A 627 -11.27 2.16 13.39
C ARG A 627 -11.28 2.53 11.91
N ILE A 628 -10.24 2.16 11.15
CA ILE A 628 -10.23 2.26 9.69
C ILE A 628 -11.41 1.48 9.10
N GLU A 629 -11.59 0.21 9.48
CA GLU A 629 -12.69 -0.63 9.01
C GLU A 629 -14.07 0.01 9.28
N GLU A 630 -14.28 0.56 10.48
CA GLU A 630 -15.51 1.28 10.84
C GLU A 630 -15.76 2.49 9.94
N CYS A 631 -14.73 3.28 9.64
CA CYS A 631 -14.83 4.44 8.74
C CYS A 631 -15.10 4.03 7.28
N LEU A 632 -14.59 2.89 6.83
CA LEU A 632 -14.82 2.40 5.47
C LEU A 632 -16.24 1.84 5.28
N LYS A 633 -16.85 1.26 6.33
CA LYS A 633 -18.22 0.73 6.27
C LYS A 633 -19.29 1.82 6.20
N ASN A 634 -19.08 2.92 6.92
CA ASN A 634 -20.01 4.05 7.02
C ASN A 634 -19.32 5.34 6.57
N PRO A 635 -19.31 5.63 5.25
CA PRO A 635 -18.51 6.70 4.69
C PRO A 635 -19.12 8.07 5.02
N ASP A 636 -18.66 8.68 6.11
CA ASP A 636 -18.56 10.14 6.14
C ASP A 636 -17.45 10.53 5.15
N PRO A 637 -17.75 11.30 4.08
CA PRO A 637 -16.77 11.64 3.05
C PRO A 637 -15.46 12.24 3.59
N LEU A 638 -15.53 12.97 4.72
CA LEU A 638 -14.36 13.61 5.32
C LEU A 638 -13.36 12.59 5.88
N TYR A 639 -13.86 11.56 6.56
CA TYR A 639 -13.01 10.57 7.24
C TYR A 639 -12.70 9.36 6.37
N PHE A 640 -13.53 9.08 5.36
CA PHE A 640 -13.32 7.97 4.44
C PHE A 640 -11.99 8.10 3.69
N SER A 641 -11.69 9.29 3.16
CA SER A 641 -10.43 9.55 2.44
C SER A 641 -9.21 9.38 3.36
N SER A 642 -9.29 9.88 4.60
CA SER A 642 -8.22 9.73 5.59
C SER A 642 -8.01 8.28 6.05
N ALA A 643 -9.09 7.50 6.18
CA ALA A 643 -9.01 6.08 6.49
C ALA A 643 -8.33 5.29 5.36
N CYS A 644 -8.67 5.62 4.11
CA CYS A 644 -8.03 5.08 2.92
C CYS A 644 -6.51 5.40 2.90
N GLU A 645 -6.14 6.65 3.16
CA GLU A 645 -4.73 7.09 3.20
C GLU A 645 -3.92 6.40 4.29
N LEU A 646 -4.50 6.25 5.49
CA LEU A 646 -3.84 5.55 6.58
C LEU A 646 -3.71 4.05 6.30
N LEU A 647 -4.73 3.43 5.69
CA LEU A 647 -4.66 2.04 5.26
C LEU A 647 -3.56 1.85 4.21
N LEU A 648 -3.44 2.77 3.24
CA LEU A 648 -2.38 2.73 2.25
C LEU A 648 -1.00 2.84 2.93
N ALA A 649 -0.85 3.74 3.90
CA ALA A 649 0.38 3.85 4.68
C ALA A 649 0.69 2.53 5.42
N PHE A 650 -0.28 1.93 6.11
CA PHE A 650 -0.09 0.67 6.85
C PHE A 650 0.30 -0.49 5.92
N LEU A 651 -0.17 -0.50 4.67
CA LEU A 651 0.24 -1.47 3.68
C LEU A 651 1.74 -1.37 3.34
N SER A 652 2.38 -0.21 3.50
CA SER A 652 3.84 -0.07 3.34
C SER A 652 4.63 -0.84 4.40
N TYR A 653 4.03 -1.17 5.55
CA TYR A 653 4.67 -1.92 6.63
C TYR A 653 4.22 -3.38 6.77
N ARG A 654 3.29 -3.84 5.91
CA ARG A 654 2.65 -5.15 6.06
C ARG A 654 3.61 -6.34 6.06
N ASN A 655 4.68 -6.26 5.25
CA ASN A 655 5.67 -7.33 5.17
C ASN A 655 6.50 -7.44 6.45
N ALA A 656 6.79 -6.31 7.12
CA ALA A 656 7.51 -6.27 8.39
C ALA A 656 6.63 -6.62 9.60
N LYS A 657 5.30 -6.47 9.48
CA LYS A 657 4.31 -6.65 10.55
C LYS A 657 3.11 -7.50 10.11
N ARG A 658 3.35 -8.76 9.74
CA ARG A 658 2.29 -9.69 9.29
C ARG A 658 1.19 -9.96 10.33
N GLU A 659 1.47 -9.73 11.62
CA GLU A 659 0.51 -9.86 12.74
C GLU A 659 -0.68 -8.89 12.66
N LEU A 660 -0.60 -7.87 11.80
CA LEU A 660 -1.71 -6.98 11.47
C LEU A 660 -2.77 -7.61 10.55
N GLU A 661 -2.48 -8.80 10.02
CA GLU A 661 -3.35 -9.55 9.12
C GLU A 661 -3.68 -8.79 7.83
N LEU A 662 -2.83 -7.89 7.35
CA LEU A 662 -2.99 -7.20 6.05
C LEU A 662 -2.45 -8.05 4.87
N ILE A 663 -2.71 -9.36 4.93
CA ILE A 663 -2.40 -10.33 3.87
C ILE A 663 -3.68 -10.67 3.09
N PRO A 664 -3.61 -10.95 1.77
CA PRO A 664 -4.79 -11.15 0.92
C PRO A 664 -5.78 -12.19 1.43
N GLU A 665 -5.29 -13.23 2.09
CA GLU A 665 -6.07 -14.38 2.55
C GLU A 665 -6.78 -14.14 3.89
N SER A 666 -6.46 -13.04 4.58
CA SER A 666 -7.08 -12.79 5.88
C SER A 666 -8.52 -12.32 5.70
N GLU A 667 -9.40 -12.82 6.56
CA GLU A 667 -10.79 -12.36 6.64
C GLU A 667 -10.88 -10.83 6.80
N LYS A 668 -9.91 -10.25 7.51
CA LYS A 668 -9.81 -8.81 7.74
C LYS A 668 -9.51 -8.03 6.47
N THR A 669 -8.50 -8.46 5.69
CA THR A 669 -8.17 -7.85 4.40
C THR A 669 -9.35 -7.97 3.45
N MET A 670 -10.04 -9.11 3.44
CA MET A 670 -11.23 -9.32 2.61
C MET A 670 -12.37 -8.37 2.99
N ARG A 671 -12.60 -8.12 4.29
CA ARG A 671 -13.58 -7.12 4.75
C ARG A 671 -13.21 -5.68 4.34
N LEU A 672 -11.93 -5.34 4.43
CA LEU A 672 -11.43 -4.04 3.95
C LEU A 672 -11.61 -3.92 2.44
N LEU A 673 -11.24 -4.96 1.69
CA LEU A 673 -11.37 -5.03 0.24
C LEU A 673 -12.82 -4.90 -0.22
N ASP A 674 -13.76 -5.61 0.40
CA ASP A 674 -15.20 -5.49 0.15
C ASP A 674 -15.71 -4.05 0.38
N SER A 675 -15.20 -3.37 1.42
CA SER A 675 -15.55 -1.97 1.66
C SER A 675 -15.02 -1.03 0.58
N ILE A 676 -13.82 -1.31 0.04
CA ILE A 676 -13.23 -0.57 -1.08
C ILE A 676 -14.01 -0.84 -2.38
N ASP A 677 -14.32 -2.09 -2.68
CA ASP A 677 -15.09 -2.48 -3.87
C ASP A 677 -16.48 -1.81 -3.87
N LYS A 678 -17.19 -1.82 -2.72
CA LYS A 678 -18.46 -1.09 -2.56
C LYS A 678 -18.34 0.42 -2.75
N ALA A 679 -17.22 1.02 -2.33
CA ALA A 679 -17.01 2.45 -2.52
C ALA A 679 -16.78 2.81 -3.98
N ILE A 680 -16.11 1.94 -4.73
CA ILE A 680 -15.91 2.04 -6.19
C ILE A 680 -17.26 1.91 -6.91
N GLU A 681 -18.04 0.89 -6.59
CA GLU A 681 -19.39 0.66 -7.17
C GLU A 681 -20.33 1.85 -6.97
N LYS A 682 -20.23 2.54 -5.83
CA LYS A 682 -21.05 3.72 -5.50
C LYS A 682 -20.49 5.03 -6.03
N GLU A 683 -19.39 5.01 -6.79
CA GLU A 683 -18.70 6.20 -7.29
C GLU A 683 -18.39 7.21 -6.17
N THR A 684 -17.95 6.71 -5.02
CA THR A 684 -17.72 7.53 -3.83
C THR A 684 -16.67 8.61 -4.11
N LYS A 685 -17.04 9.88 -3.93
CA LYS A 685 -16.11 11.01 -4.11
C LYS A 685 -14.98 10.93 -3.09
N ILE A 686 -13.74 10.89 -3.57
CA ILE A 686 -12.53 10.96 -2.75
C ILE A 686 -11.80 12.27 -3.00
N LYS A 687 -11.41 12.90 -1.90
CA LYS A 687 -10.43 13.98 -1.92
C LYS A 687 -9.20 13.52 -1.16
N SER A 688 -8.19 13.03 -1.89
CA SER A 688 -6.97 12.53 -1.26
C SER A 688 -5.91 13.62 -1.09
N PHE A 689 -5.31 13.64 0.09
CA PHE A 689 -4.07 14.34 0.40
C PHE A 689 -2.87 13.75 -0.36
N VAL A 690 -2.89 12.47 -0.74
CA VAL A 690 -1.79 11.79 -1.42
C VAL A 690 -2.02 11.82 -2.94
N LYS A 691 -1.04 12.32 -3.70
CA LYS A 691 -1.10 12.35 -5.17
C LYS A 691 -0.54 11.05 -5.76
N LEU A 692 -1.41 10.32 -6.46
CA LEU A 692 -1.13 9.04 -7.07
C LEU A 692 -1.26 9.15 -8.59
N GLU A 693 -0.23 8.73 -9.32
CA GLU A 693 -0.27 8.55 -10.77
C GLU A 693 -0.28 7.05 -11.11
N LEU A 694 -1.12 6.71 -12.08
CA LEU A 694 -1.25 5.36 -12.63
C LEU A 694 -0.58 5.32 -13.99
N LYS A 695 0.39 4.41 -14.20
CA LYS A 695 1.08 4.30 -15.49
C LYS A 695 0.18 3.73 -16.60
N ASN A 696 -0.85 2.95 -16.25
CA ASN A 696 -1.78 2.38 -17.22
C ASN A 696 -3.16 3.07 -17.19
N GLN A 697 -3.60 3.54 -18.37
CA GLN A 697 -4.81 4.35 -18.59
C GLN A 697 -6.13 3.56 -18.57
N SER A 698 -6.10 2.25 -18.28
CA SER A 698 -7.28 1.37 -18.42
C SER A 698 -8.35 1.58 -17.34
N PHE A 699 -8.11 2.43 -16.33
CA PHE A 699 -8.96 2.58 -15.14
C PHE A 699 -9.42 4.01 -14.86
N ASN A 700 -9.62 4.83 -15.91
CA ASN A 700 -9.90 6.27 -15.78
C ASN A 700 -11.15 6.64 -14.95
N ASN A 701 -12.07 5.70 -14.71
CA ASN A 701 -13.31 5.94 -13.97
C ASN A 701 -13.18 5.69 -12.45
N ILE A 702 -12.06 5.15 -11.97
CA ILE A 702 -11.87 4.82 -10.55
C ILE A 702 -10.91 5.83 -9.91
N PRO A 703 -11.25 6.42 -8.74
CA PRO A 703 -10.31 7.27 -8.00
C PRO A 703 -8.96 6.56 -7.74
N PRO A 704 -7.80 7.18 -8.04
CA PRO A 704 -6.49 6.52 -7.94
C PRO A 704 -6.20 5.88 -6.58
N LEU A 705 -6.64 6.51 -5.48
CA LEU A 705 -6.47 5.98 -4.12
C LEU A 705 -7.23 4.66 -3.89
N LEU A 706 -8.47 4.55 -4.38
CA LEU A 706 -9.25 3.31 -4.25
C LEU A 706 -8.65 2.20 -5.08
N LEU A 707 -8.25 2.51 -6.31
CA LEU A 707 -7.60 1.54 -7.18
C LEU A 707 -6.29 1.04 -6.55
N ALA A 708 -5.47 1.94 -6.01
CA ALA A 708 -4.24 1.58 -5.33
C ALA A 708 -4.50 0.64 -4.14
N LEU A 709 -5.42 1.01 -3.24
CA LEU A 709 -5.78 0.17 -2.10
C LEU A 709 -6.28 -1.21 -2.52
N ARG A 710 -7.16 -1.26 -3.53
CA ARG A 710 -7.70 -2.51 -4.07
C ARG A 710 -6.58 -3.44 -4.54
N LEU A 711 -5.63 -2.92 -5.30
CA LEU A 711 -4.48 -3.66 -5.84
C LEU A 711 -3.52 -4.11 -4.73
N TYR A 712 -3.14 -3.20 -3.83
CA TYR A 712 -2.25 -3.53 -2.71
C TYR A 712 -2.89 -4.56 -1.77
N LEU A 713 -4.15 -4.41 -1.35
CA LEU A 713 -4.82 -5.36 -0.46
C LEU A 713 -4.89 -6.78 -1.07
N ARG A 714 -5.06 -6.90 -2.38
CA ARG A 714 -5.05 -8.19 -3.11
C ARG A 714 -3.65 -8.77 -3.32
N GLY A 715 -2.60 -7.93 -3.26
CA GLY A 715 -1.23 -8.34 -3.54
C GLY A 715 -0.88 -8.37 -5.03
N ASP A 716 -1.69 -7.75 -5.89
CA ASP A 716 -1.52 -7.74 -7.34
C ASP A 716 -1.12 -6.33 -7.81
N LEU A 717 0.14 -6.18 -8.27
CA LEU A 717 0.64 -4.96 -8.91
C LEU A 717 1.13 -5.20 -10.34
N GLU A 718 1.05 -6.43 -10.86
CA GLU A 718 1.63 -6.73 -12.17
C GLU A 718 0.90 -5.85 -13.21
N GLY A 719 1.64 -4.97 -13.88
CA GLY A 719 1.16 -4.12 -14.96
C GLY A 719 0.65 -2.71 -14.60
N VAL A 720 0.14 -2.40 -13.41
CA VAL A 720 -0.55 -1.09 -13.20
C VAL A 720 0.38 0.09 -12.90
N GLY A 721 1.58 -0.18 -12.36
CA GLY A 721 2.61 0.83 -12.12
C GLY A 721 2.11 2.07 -11.37
N ILE A 722 1.92 1.97 -10.05
CA ILE A 722 1.45 3.08 -9.22
C ILE A 722 2.65 3.89 -8.72
N GLU A 723 2.64 5.20 -8.95
CA GLU A 723 3.65 6.12 -8.45
C GLU A 723 3.03 7.15 -7.49
N ILE A 724 3.63 7.33 -6.32
CA ILE A 724 3.25 8.38 -5.38
C ILE A 724 4.10 9.62 -5.68
N LYS A 725 3.48 10.64 -6.27
CA LYS A 725 4.18 11.86 -6.72
C LYS A 725 4.41 12.88 -5.62
N GLY A 726 3.57 12.88 -4.58
CA GLY A 726 3.62 13.89 -3.53
C GLY A 726 2.30 14.03 -2.78
N THR A 727 2.03 15.23 -2.27
CA THR A 727 0.83 15.58 -1.49
C THR A 727 0.03 16.72 -2.12
N GLU A 728 -1.24 16.93 -1.71
CA GLU A 728 -2.09 18.04 -2.18
C GLU A 728 -1.42 19.41 -1.99
N GLU A 729 -0.54 19.54 -0.98
CA GLU A 729 0.12 20.80 -0.62
C GLU A 729 1.28 21.20 -1.56
N ASP A 730 1.55 20.38 -2.58
CA ASP A 730 2.55 20.61 -3.61
C ASP A 730 2.09 21.56 -4.75
N GLU A 731 0.95 22.25 -4.61
CA GLU A 731 0.31 23.16 -5.59
C GLU A 731 -0.10 24.52 -5.01
#